data_AF-A0A8T1PL32-F1
#
_entry.id   AF-A0A8T1PL32-F1
#
_cell.length_a   1.000
_cell.length_b   1.000
_cell.length_c   1.000
_cell.angle_alpha   90.00
_cell.angle_beta   90.00
_cell.angle_gamma   90.00
#
_symmetry.space_group_name_H-M   'P 1'
#
loop_
_entity.id
_entity.type
_entity.pdbx_description
1 polymer ?
#
loop_
_entity_poly.entity_id
_entity_poly.type
_entity_poly.pdbx_seq_one_letter_code
_entity_poly.pdbx_strand_id
1 'polypeptide(L)'
;MDGFGGYFEDEKAVRVETIFLDFLKSFRLGNSVEPYYEAEIEAMKASESTTMFIDFHHVMLFNNLLQKAISEEYLRFEPYLKNACKRFVMEQKPTFIADDNPNKDINVAFFNLPLCKRLRELTTAEIGKLVSVTGVVTRTSEVRPELLQGTFKCLVCGNIIKNVEQQFKYTEPTICVNALCLNRTKWALLQQESKFADWQRVRMQETSKEIPAGSLPRSLDVILRHEIVEQARAGDTVIFTGTVVVIPDILALASPGERSECRREAPQRKDSAVGNGGVRGLRALGVRDLSYRLAFIANSVQISDGRRNTDIRNRKKDADEDDNQQFTAEDLDDIQRMRNTPDFFNKLVDSIAPTVFGHQDIKRAILLMLLGGVHKFTHEGINLRGDLNVCIVGDPSCAKSQFLKYTSGLVPRSVYTSGKSSSAAGLTATVAKEPETGEFCIEAGALMLADNGICCIDEFDKMDIRDQVAIHEAMEQQTISITKAGIQATLNARTSILAAANPTGGRYDKSKPLKYNVALPPAILSRFDLVYVMIDDPDDQTDYHVAHHIVRVHQKREEALSPAFTTAELKRYIAYAKTLKPKLNSEARKLLVDSYVALRRGDTAPGSRVAYRMTVRQLEALIRLSEAIARCYMETQVQPRHVRLAVRLLKTSIISVESSEIDLSEFQEVHDDGNGGDGTDGTGQDDAQPSNSAAEPASGNAESGEGTGNRPGKKLVITDEYFQRVTQALVMRLRQHEEAVIQEGTGLAGMRQRDLIQWYVAQQNEKNNYSSMEEAANEVSKVKAIIESLIRREGHLIVVDDGRQAAEGEAAEQPSSVSRNDRILAVAPNYVID
;
A
#
# COMPACT_ATOMS: atom_id res chain seq x y z
N MET A 1 -9.96 -74.64 -9.75
CA MET A 1 -8.95 -74.53 -10.81
C MET A 1 -9.74 -74.28 -12.08
N ASP A 2 -9.89 -73.09 -12.64
CA ASP A 2 -9.14 -71.83 -12.55
C ASP A 2 -10.11 -70.64 -12.49
N GLY A 3 -10.08 -69.92 -11.38
CA GLY A 3 -10.82 -68.68 -11.17
C GLY A 3 -9.82 -67.56 -10.90
N PHE A 4 -8.92 -67.31 -11.86
CA PHE A 4 -8.13 -66.10 -11.83
C PHE A 4 -9.06 -64.93 -12.17
N GLY A 5 -9.43 -64.15 -11.15
CA GLY A 5 -10.01 -62.83 -11.34
C GLY A 5 -9.00 -61.96 -12.07
N GLY A 6 -9.12 -61.89 -13.39
CA GLY A 6 -8.46 -60.86 -14.17
C GLY A 6 -9.06 -59.51 -13.79
N TYR A 7 -8.22 -58.60 -13.30
CA TYR A 7 -8.58 -57.19 -13.26
C TYR A 7 -8.92 -56.77 -14.70
N PHE A 8 -10.11 -56.22 -14.91
CA PHE A 8 -10.46 -55.62 -16.20
C PHE A 8 -9.62 -54.35 -16.34
N GLU A 9 -8.50 -54.43 -17.06
CA GLU A 9 -7.70 -53.25 -17.35
C GLU A 9 -8.42 -52.37 -18.36
N ASP A 10 -8.56 -51.09 -18.03
CA ASP A 10 -9.19 -50.10 -18.89
C ASP A 10 -8.25 -49.72 -20.05
N GLU A 11 -8.44 -50.37 -21.22
CA GLU A 11 -7.62 -50.11 -22.41
C GLU A 11 -7.54 -48.63 -22.80
N LYS A 12 -8.62 -47.86 -22.57
CA LYS A 12 -8.63 -46.43 -22.91
C LYS A 12 -7.69 -45.66 -21.99
N ALA A 13 -7.69 -45.98 -20.70
CA ALA A 13 -6.83 -45.34 -19.72
C ALA A 13 -5.34 -45.62 -19.99
N VAL A 14 -5.01 -46.87 -20.34
CA VAL A 14 -3.62 -47.26 -20.70
C VAL A 14 -3.15 -46.55 -21.98
N ARG A 15 -4.04 -46.38 -22.97
CA ARG A 15 -3.71 -45.59 -24.18
C ARG A 15 -3.46 -44.13 -23.84
N VAL A 16 -4.28 -43.52 -22.99
CA VAL A 16 -4.07 -42.13 -22.53
C VAL A 16 -2.76 -42.00 -21.75
N GLU A 17 -2.44 -42.95 -20.87
CA GLU A 17 -1.17 -43.00 -20.14
C GLU A 17 0.03 -42.98 -21.10
N THR A 18 -0.01 -43.81 -22.15
CA THR A 18 1.07 -43.93 -23.13
C THR A 18 1.22 -42.63 -23.94
N ILE A 19 0.12 -42.06 -24.43
CA ILE A 19 0.13 -40.80 -25.18
C ILE A 19 0.65 -39.65 -24.31
N PHE A 20 0.28 -39.63 -23.02
CA PHE A 20 0.73 -38.62 -22.09
C PHE A 20 2.23 -38.73 -21.77
N LEU A 21 2.73 -39.96 -21.64
CA LEU A 21 4.16 -40.22 -21.48
C LEU A 21 4.95 -39.77 -22.71
N ASP A 22 4.44 -40.04 -23.92
CA ASP A 22 5.03 -39.55 -25.17
C ASP A 22 5.03 -38.03 -25.27
N PHE A 23 3.95 -37.37 -24.81
CA PHE A 23 3.88 -35.92 -24.71
C PHE A 23 5.00 -35.35 -23.83
N LEU A 24 5.20 -35.89 -22.62
CA LEU A 24 6.22 -35.42 -21.69
C LEU A 24 7.64 -35.53 -22.27
N LYS A 25 7.90 -36.56 -23.08
CA LYS A 25 9.20 -36.77 -23.75
C LYS A 25 9.43 -35.89 -24.97
N SER A 26 8.38 -35.70 -25.78
CA SER A 26 8.52 -35.12 -27.12
C SER A 26 8.27 -33.62 -27.17
N PHE A 27 7.62 -33.04 -26.16
CA PHE A 27 7.20 -31.65 -26.20
C PHE A 27 8.38 -30.66 -26.12
N ARG A 28 8.41 -29.73 -27.07
CA ARG A 28 9.42 -28.67 -27.19
C ARG A 28 8.74 -27.31 -27.35
N LEU A 29 9.21 -26.31 -26.61
CA LEU A 29 8.71 -24.95 -26.68
C LEU A 29 9.65 -24.10 -27.56
N GLY A 30 9.18 -23.68 -28.74
CA GLY A 30 9.95 -22.86 -29.67
C GLY A 30 11.16 -23.58 -30.33
N ASN A 31 12.18 -22.81 -30.72
CA ASN A 31 13.43 -23.31 -31.34
C ASN A 31 14.44 -23.91 -30.33
N SER A 32 14.01 -24.13 -29.08
CA SER A 32 14.83 -24.73 -28.02
C SER A 32 15.18 -26.18 -28.37
N VAL A 33 16.46 -26.55 -28.26
CA VAL A 33 16.94 -27.91 -28.56
C VAL A 33 16.54 -28.92 -27.48
N GLU A 34 16.38 -28.45 -26.24
CA GLU A 34 16.05 -29.27 -25.08
C GLU A 34 14.52 -29.37 -24.85
N PRO A 35 14.01 -30.56 -24.48
CA PRO A 35 12.60 -30.73 -24.13
C PRO A 35 12.26 -30.00 -22.82
N TYR A 36 11.15 -29.28 -22.83
CA TYR A 36 10.78 -28.34 -21.76
C TYR A 36 10.57 -29.05 -20.40
N TYR A 37 9.98 -30.24 -20.41
CA TYR A 37 9.66 -30.98 -19.19
C TYR A 37 10.86 -31.70 -18.56
N GLU A 38 12.01 -31.82 -19.24
CA GLU A 38 13.24 -32.30 -18.61
C GLU A 38 13.84 -31.26 -17.67
N ALA A 39 13.83 -29.99 -18.06
CA ALA A 39 14.21 -28.88 -17.20
C ALA A 39 13.30 -28.81 -15.95
N GLU A 40 12.01 -29.10 -16.12
CA GLU A 40 11.05 -29.14 -15.00
C GLU A 40 11.34 -30.29 -14.02
N ILE A 41 11.88 -31.43 -14.46
CA ILE A 41 12.36 -32.50 -13.57
C ILE A 41 13.62 -32.06 -12.82
N GLU A 42 14.53 -31.35 -13.48
CA GLU A 42 15.73 -30.83 -12.82
C GLU A 42 15.38 -29.84 -11.70
N ALA A 43 14.43 -28.93 -11.96
CA ALA A 43 13.88 -28.05 -10.95
C ALA A 43 13.20 -28.84 -9.81
N MET A 44 12.46 -29.90 -10.14
CA MET A 44 11.82 -30.78 -9.14
C MET A 44 12.83 -31.43 -8.21
N LYS A 45 13.97 -31.86 -8.77
CA LYS A 45 15.08 -32.45 -8.00
C LYS A 45 15.72 -31.42 -7.07
N ALA A 46 15.96 -30.20 -7.55
CA ALA A 46 16.56 -29.14 -6.76
C ALA A 46 15.68 -28.77 -5.54
N SER A 47 14.36 -28.79 -5.70
CA SER A 47 13.40 -28.49 -4.63
C SER A 47 12.91 -29.71 -3.82
N GLU A 48 13.39 -30.92 -4.13
CA GLU A 48 12.88 -32.21 -3.62
C GLU A 48 11.35 -32.38 -3.67
N SER A 49 10.68 -31.66 -4.58
CA SER A 49 9.23 -31.60 -4.65
C SER A 49 8.64 -32.89 -5.21
N THR A 50 7.40 -33.18 -4.86
CA THR A 50 6.64 -34.35 -5.34
C THR A 50 5.58 -33.97 -6.38
N THR A 51 5.48 -32.69 -6.74
CA THR A 51 4.54 -32.16 -7.71
C THR A 51 5.22 -31.77 -9.03
N MET A 52 4.69 -32.27 -10.15
CA MET A 52 5.08 -31.85 -11.50
C MET A 52 4.03 -30.88 -12.04
N PHE A 53 4.45 -29.67 -12.41
CA PHE A 53 3.57 -28.67 -12.99
C PHE A 53 3.56 -28.79 -14.51
N ILE A 54 2.35 -28.83 -15.08
CA ILE A 54 2.15 -29.01 -16.52
C ILE A 54 1.20 -27.93 -17.01
N ASP A 55 1.67 -27.11 -17.96
CA ASP A 55 0.82 -26.15 -18.65
C ASP A 55 -0.17 -26.90 -19.54
N PHE A 56 -1.47 -26.65 -19.32
CA PHE A 56 -2.53 -27.26 -20.10
C PHE A 56 -2.55 -26.78 -21.56
N HIS A 57 -2.06 -25.56 -21.84
CA HIS A 57 -1.90 -25.05 -23.20
C HIS A 57 -0.95 -25.93 -24.03
N HIS A 58 0.13 -26.45 -23.43
CA HIS A 58 1.06 -27.37 -24.10
C HIS A 58 0.37 -28.67 -24.50
N VAL A 59 -0.50 -29.20 -23.63
CA VAL A 59 -1.30 -30.39 -23.91
C VAL A 59 -2.25 -30.16 -25.09
N MET A 60 -2.87 -28.97 -25.16
CA MET A 60 -3.73 -28.58 -26.28
C MET A 60 -2.97 -28.54 -27.62
N LEU A 61 -1.76 -27.97 -27.62
CA LEU A 61 -0.94 -27.86 -28.82
C LEU A 61 -0.49 -29.22 -29.34
N PHE A 62 -0.19 -30.16 -28.44
CA PHE A 62 0.31 -31.47 -28.83
C PHE A 62 -0.79 -32.40 -29.35
N ASN A 63 -1.89 -32.57 -28.59
CA ASN A 63 -2.92 -33.54 -28.97
C ASN A 63 -4.33 -33.20 -28.45
N ASN A 64 -5.26 -32.99 -29.38
CA ASN A 64 -6.67 -32.75 -29.11
C ASN A 64 -7.39 -33.91 -28.41
N LEU A 65 -7.02 -35.16 -28.67
CA LEU A 65 -7.66 -36.33 -28.02
C LEU A 65 -7.29 -36.41 -26.54
N LEU A 66 -6.02 -36.17 -26.23
CA LEU A 66 -5.49 -36.14 -24.87
C LEU A 66 -6.16 -35.01 -24.07
N GLN A 67 -6.24 -33.82 -24.66
CA GLN A 67 -6.94 -32.68 -24.05
C GLN A 67 -8.39 -33.04 -23.71
N LYS A 68 -9.16 -33.58 -24.67
CA LYS A 68 -10.58 -33.93 -24.43
C LYS A 68 -10.72 -34.94 -23.30
N ALA A 69 -9.92 -36.02 -23.32
CA ALA A 69 -9.93 -37.05 -22.29
C ALA A 69 -9.65 -36.48 -20.89
N ILE A 70 -8.62 -35.63 -20.76
CA ILE A 70 -8.25 -35.01 -19.47
C ILE A 70 -9.31 -33.99 -19.03
N SER A 71 -9.90 -33.22 -19.96
CA SER A 71 -10.90 -32.21 -19.62
C SER A 71 -12.25 -32.79 -19.19
N GLU A 72 -12.71 -33.86 -19.86
CA GLU A 72 -14.04 -34.44 -19.63
C GLU A 72 -14.06 -35.53 -18.54
N GLU A 73 -13.02 -36.36 -18.45
CA GLU A 73 -12.96 -37.51 -17.53
C GLU A 73 -11.70 -37.47 -16.64
N TYR A 74 -11.37 -36.30 -16.07
CA TYR A 74 -10.17 -36.13 -15.26
C TYR A 74 -10.07 -37.12 -14.09
N LEU A 75 -11.15 -37.24 -13.30
CA LEU A 75 -11.15 -38.05 -12.08
C LEU A 75 -10.85 -39.54 -12.36
N ARG A 76 -11.24 -40.03 -13.53
CA ARG A 76 -10.97 -41.40 -13.98
C ARG A 76 -9.50 -41.59 -14.36
N PHE A 77 -8.92 -40.62 -15.07
CA PHE A 77 -7.57 -40.71 -15.61
C PHE A 77 -6.48 -40.24 -14.64
N GLU A 78 -6.82 -39.54 -13.55
CA GLU A 78 -5.88 -39.06 -12.54
C GLU A 78 -4.83 -40.10 -12.08
N PRO A 79 -5.19 -41.33 -11.65
CA PRO A 79 -4.18 -42.31 -11.20
C PRO A 79 -3.25 -42.75 -12.33
N TYR A 80 -3.75 -42.84 -13.57
CA TYR A 80 -2.96 -43.19 -14.74
C TYR A 80 -1.99 -42.07 -15.13
N LEU A 81 -2.41 -40.81 -15.02
CA LEU A 81 -1.53 -39.66 -15.25
C LEU A 81 -0.39 -39.61 -14.21
N LYS A 82 -0.68 -39.91 -12.94
CA LYS A 82 0.35 -40.04 -11.89
C LYS A 82 1.33 -41.17 -12.21
N ASN A 83 0.84 -42.32 -12.67
CA ASN A 83 1.69 -43.43 -13.10
C ASN A 83 2.57 -43.07 -14.31
N ALA A 84 2.02 -42.37 -15.31
CA ALA A 84 2.80 -41.88 -16.45
C ALA A 84 3.93 -40.94 -16.01
N CYS A 85 3.65 -39.97 -15.13
CA CYS A 85 4.67 -39.09 -14.57
C CYS A 85 5.72 -39.86 -13.76
N LYS A 86 5.30 -40.83 -12.97
CA LYS A 86 6.21 -41.72 -12.22
C LYS A 86 7.15 -42.47 -13.16
N ARG A 87 6.62 -43.08 -14.22
CA ARG A 87 7.41 -43.78 -15.25
C ARG A 87 8.38 -42.83 -15.95
N PHE A 88 7.93 -41.64 -16.31
CA PHE A 88 8.78 -40.63 -16.96
C PHE A 88 9.96 -40.20 -16.07
N VAL A 89 9.72 -39.97 -14.77
CA VAL A 89 10.79 -39.62 -13.82
C VAL A 89 11.74 -40.80 -13.59
N MET A 90 11.23 -42.03 -13.51
CA MET A 90 12.04 -43.24 -13.38
C MET A 90 12.98 -43.45 -14.57
N GLU A 91 12.51 -43.20 -15.80
CA GLU A 91 13.31 -43.37 -17.01
C GLU A 91 14.44 -42.34 -17.14
N GLN A 92 14.17 -41.08 -16.80
CA GLN A 92 15.15 -39.98 -16.97
C GLN A 92 16.21 -39.96 -15.85
N LYS A 93 15.81 -40.20 -14.59
CA LYS A 93 16.73 -40.19 -13.43
C LYS A 93 16.36 -41.30 -12.42
N PRO A 94 16.93 -42.51 -12.55
CA PRO A 94 16.60 -43.65 -11.68
C PRO A 94 17.04 -43.47 -10.22
N THR A 95 17.91 -42.50 -9.90
CA THR A 95 18.41 -42.24 -8.55
C THR A 95 17.46 -41.44 -7.65
N PHE A 96 16.42 -40.80 -8.21
CA PHE A 96 15.52 -39.94 -7.42
C PHE A 96 14.43 -40.74 -6.67
N ILE A 97 14.12 -41.94 -7.16
CA ILE A 97 13.16 -42.86 -6.55
C ILE A 97 13.94 -44.13 -6.22
N ALA A 98 14.50 -44.22 -5.02
CA ALA A 98 14.87 -45.54 -4.51
C ALA A 98 13.57 -46.32 -4.33
N ASP A 99 13.45 -47.47 -5.00
CA ASP A 99 12.24 -48.32 -5.09
C ASP A 99 11.63 -48.72 -3.72
N ASP A 100 12.33 -48.47 -2.62
CA ASP A 100 11.93 -48.86 -1.26
C ASP A 100 11.22 -47.77 -0.44
N ASN A 101 11.00 -46.55 -0.96
CA ASN A 101 10.20 -45.55 -0.22
C ASN A 101 8.80 -45.40 -0.83
N PRO A 102 7.80 -46.19 -0.40
CA PRO A 102 6.41 -46.12 -0.90
C PRO A 102 5.73 -44.77 -0.64
N ASN A 103 6.37 -43.86 0.09
CA ASN A 103 5.84 -42.58 0.52
C ASN A 103 6.08 -41.43 -0.47
N LYS A 104 6.82 -41.64 -1.58
CA LYS A 104 7.12 -40.58 -2.56
C LYS A 104 6.36 -40.80 -3.86
N ASP A 105 5.04 -40.59 -3.82
CA ASP A 105 4.20 -40.57 -5.01
C ASP A 105 4.30 -39.21 -5.72
N ILE A 106 4.34 -39.23 -7.06
CA ILE A 106 4.40 -38.02 -7.88
C ILE A 106 2.97 -37.57 -8.20
N ASN A 107 2.67 -36.30 -7.89
CA ASN A 107 1.42 -35.66 -8.20
C ASN A 107 1.54 -34.77 -9.44
N VAL A 108 0.44 -34.67 -10.18
CA VAL A 108 0.34 -33.85 -11.40
C VAL A 108 -0.49 -32.62 -11.11
N ALA A 109 0.04 -31.45 -11.43
CA ALA A 109 -0.61 -30.16 -11.25
C ALA A 109 -0.78 -29.47 -12.61
N PHE A 110 -2.01 -29.49 -13.15
CA PHE A 110 -2.34 -28.75 -14.36
C PHE A 110 -2.59 -27.28 -14.04
N PHE A 111 -2.07 -26.39 -14.89
CA PHE A 111 -2.28 -24.96 -14.75
C PHE A 111 -2.52 -24.29 -16.12
N ASN A 112 -2.95 -23.03 -16.10
CA ASN A 112 -3.23 -22.23 -17.32
C ASN A 112 -4.31 -22.84 -18.23
N LEU A 113 -5.44 -23.24 -17.65
CA LEU A 113 -6.61 -23.62 -18.44
C LEU A 113 -7.21 -22.37 -19.10
N PRO A 114 -7.53 -22.40 -20.41
CA PRO A 114 -8.10 -21.24 -21.10
C PRO A 114 -9.55 -20.94 -20.68
N LEU A 115 -10.26 -21.92 -20.12
CA LEU A 115 -11.65 -21.80 -19.68
C LEU A 115 -11.71 -21.68 -18.15
N CYS A 116 -11.70 -20.43 -17.67
CA CYS A 116 -12.04 -20.09 -16.29
C CYS A 116 -13.55 -19.98 -16.13
N LYS A 117 -14.13 -20.82 -15.27
CA LYS A 117 -15.56 -20.82 -14.94
C LYS A 117 -15.83 -20.07 -13.65
N ARG A 118 -17.03 -19.50 -13.54
CA ARG A 118 -17.50 -18.83 -12.32
C ARG A 118 -18.03 -19.85 -11.31
N LEU A 119 -18.02 -19.53 -10.01
CA LEU A 119 -18.58 -20.44 -8.99
C LEU A 119 -20.05 -20.79 -9.26
N ARG A 120 -20.83 -19.86 -9.83
CA ARG A 120 -22.24 -20.09 -10.17
C ARG A 120 -22.45 -21.06 -11.35
N GLU A 121 -21.45 -21.22 -12.20
CA GLU A 121 -21.50 -22.11 -13.37
C GLU A 121 -21.18 -23.57 -13.00
N LEU A 122 -20.71 -23.81 -11.77
CA LEU A 122 -20.45 -25.15 -11.23
C LEU A 122 -21.78 -25.87 -10.98
N THR A 123 -22.24 -26.58 -12.00
CA THR A 123 -23.42 -27.45 -11.93
C THR A 123 -23.01 -28.92 -11.82
N THR A 124 -23.97 -29.82 -11.63
CA THR A 124 -23.72 -31.27 -11.57
C THR A 124 -23.08 -31.85 -12.83
N ALA A 125 -23.21 -31.18 -13.99
CA ALA A 125 -22.57 -31.60 -15.23
C ALA A 125 -21.04 -31.43 -15.25
N GLU A 126 -20.49 -30.72 -14.26
CA GLU A 126 -19.06 -30.44 -14.11
C GLU A 126 -18.36 -31.39 -13.12
N ILE A 127 -19.09 -32.34 -12.54
CA ILE A 127 -18.53 -33.33 -11.62
C ILE A 127 -17.54 -34.21 -12.38
N GLY A 128 -16.32 -34.36 -11.85
CA GLY A 128 -15.27 -35.19 -12.43
C GLY A 128 -14.53 -34.60 -13.63
N LYS A 129 -14.90 -33.39 -14.09
CA LYS A 129 -14.21 -32.62 -15.14
C LYS A 129 -13.11 -31.73 -14.56
N LEU A 130 -12.09 -31.45 -15.36
CA LEU A 130 -11.06 -30.48 -15.00
C LEU A 130 -11.55 -29.06 -15.30
N VAL A 131 -11.72 -28.26 -14.25
CA VAL A 131 -12.24 -26.88 -14.32
C VAL A 131 -11.30 -25.96 -13.56
N SER A 132 -11.17 -24.72 -14.05
CA SER A 132 -10.52 -23.65 -13.28
C SER A 132 -11.57 -22.67 -12.76
N VAL A 133 -11.44 -22.28 -11.50
CA VAL A 133 -12.38 -21.40 -10.80
C VAL A 133 -11.62 -20.28 -10.12
N THR A 134 -12.09 -19.06 -10.31
CA THR A 134 -11.51 -17.85 -9.71
C THR A 134 -12.33 -17.41 -8.50
N GLY A 135 -11.66 -17.02 -7.42
CA GLY A 135 -12.34 -16.47 -6.26
C GLY A 135 -11.40 -15.92 -5.20
N VAL A 136 -11.98 -15.29 -4.19
CA VAL A 136 -11.25 -14.75 -3.03
C VAL A 136 -11.28 -15.78 -1.92
N VAL A 137 -10.13 -16.05 -1.31
CA VAL A 137 -10.06 -16.93 -0.14
C VAL A 137 -10.52 -16.15 1.08
N THR A 138 -11.58 -16.62 1.73
CA THR A 138 -12.09 -15.99 2.96
C THR A 138 -11.47 -16.56 4.22
N ARG A 139 -11.29 -17.88 4.26
CA ARG A 139 -10.89 -18.62 5.46
C ARG A 139 -10.07 -19.83 5.06
N THR A 140 -9.05 -20.13 5.84
CA THR A 140 -8.17 -21.28 5.69
C THR A 140 -8.19 -22.06 6.99
N SER A 141 -8.39 -23.38 6.93
CA SER A 141 -8.21 -24.24 8.09
C SER A 141 -6.73 -24.49 8.36
N GLU A 142 -6.42 -25.00 9.53
CA GLU A 142 -5.11 -25.60 9.81
C GLU A 142 -4.85 -26.82 8.92
N VAL A 143 -3.57 -27.13 8.73
CA VAL A 143 -3.11 -28.30 8.00
C VAL A 143 -3.28 -29.53 8.87
N ARG A 144 -3.89 -30.57 8.34
CA ARG A 144 -4.05 -31.86 9.03
C ARG A 144 -3.54 -32.98 8.12
N PRO A 145 -2.99 -34.07 8.66
CA PRO A 145 -2.67 -35.24 7.86
C PRO A 145 -3.94 -36.05 7.54
N GLU A 146 -4.14 -36.38 6.26
CA GLU A 146 -5.15 -37.32 5.75
C GLU A 146 -4.49 -38.67 5.47
N LEU A 147 -5.12 -39.76 5.91
CA LEU A 147 -4.70 -41.11 5.54
C LEU A 147 -5.26 -41.42 4.15
N LEU A 148 -4.40 -41.52 3.12
CA LEU A 148 -4.82 -41.87 1.76
C LEU A 148 -4.88 -43.40 1.56
N GLN A 149 -3.81 -44.09 1.95
CA GLN A 149 -3.69 -45.54 1.84
C GLN A 149 -3.27 -46.12 3.19
N GLY A 150 -4.15 -46.91 3.80
CA GLY A 150 -3.90 -47.59 5.06
C GLY A 150 -3.26 -48.95 4.85
N THR A 151 -2.23 -49.23 5.65
CA THR A 151 -1.69 -50.58 5.79
C THR A 151 -2.22 -51.19 7.08
N PHE A 152 -2.99 -52.27 6.96
CA PHE A 152 -3.69 -52.91 8.07
C PHE A 152 -3.07 -54.25 8.42
N LYS A 153 -2.76 -54.47 9.70
CA LYS A 153 -2.34 -55.76 10.25
C LYS A 153 -3.54 -56.49 10.84
N CYS A 154 -3.73 -57.74 10.42
CA CYS A 154 -4.71 -58.62 11.03
C CYS A 154 -4.25 -59.04 12.43
N LEU A 155 -5.08 -58.83 13.45
CA LEU A 155 -4.75 -59.24 14.83
C LEU A 155 -4.84 -60.75 15.07
N VAL A 156 -5.48 -61.51 14.17
CA VAL A 156 -5.66 -62.97 14.31
C VAL A 156 -4.54 -63.75 13.64
N CYS A 157 -4.23 -63.45 12.37
CA CYS A 157 -3.21 -64.18 11.61
C CYS A 157 -1.89 -63.43 11.45
N GLY A 158 -1.80 -62.17 11.89
CA GLY A 158 -0.59 -61.36 11.78
C GLY A 158 -0.28 -60.85 10.36
N ASN A 159 -1.02 -61.26 9.32
CA ASN A 159 -0.80 -60.78 7.96
C ASN A 159 -1.04 -59.28 7.82
N ILE A 160 -0.21 -58.66 6.98
CA ILE A 160 -0.26 -57.24 6.65
C ILE A 160 -0.93 -57.08 5.29
N ILE A 161 -1.97 -56.27 5.23
CA ILE A 161 -2.67 -55.88 4.00
C ILE A 161 -2.25 -54.44 3.70
N LYS A 162 -1.47 -54.26 2.64
CA LYS A 162 -0.96 -52.96 2.19
C LYS A 162 -1.95 -52.30 1.21
N ASN A 163 -1.85 -50.98 1.08
CA ASN A 163 -2.52 -50.18 0.05
C ASN A 163 -4.06 -50.25 0.07
N VAL A 164 -4.67 -50.26 1.26
CA VAL A 164 -6.14 -50.12 1.37
C VAL A 164 -6.51 -48.65 1.23
N GLU A 165 -7.06 -48.28 0.08
CA GLU A 165 -7.52 -46.93 -0.22
C GLU A 165 -8.62 -46.47 0.74
N GLN A 166 -8.50 -45.23 1.21
CA GLN A 166 -9.47 -44.59 2.09
C GLN A 166 -10.27 -43.57 1.28
N GLN A 167 -11.52 -43.89 0.93
CA GLN A 167 -12.38 -42.98 0.17
C GLN A 167 -13.24 -42.13 1.11
N PHE A 168 -12.73 -40.97 1.53
CA PHE A 168 -13.40 -39.97 2.38
C PHE A 168 -13.95 -40.50 3.72
N LYS A 169 -13.65 -41.76 4.07
CA LYS A 169 -14.07 -42.44 5.28
C LYS A 169 -12.96 -43.39 5.67
N TYR A 170 -12.75 -43.53 6.99
CA TYR A 170 -11.94 -44.60 7.53
C TYR A 170 -12.61 -45.96 7.27
N THR A 171 -12.05 -46.70 6.31
CA THR A 171 -12.49 -48.03 5.88
C THR A 171 -11.44 -49.06 6.22
N GLU A 172 -11.83 -50.01 7.06
CA GLU A 172 -11.05 -51.21 7.35
C GLU A 172 -11.33 -52.30 6.31
N PRO A 173 -10.35 -53.17 6.00
CA PRO A 173 -10.55 -54.26 5.05
C PRO A 173 -11.60 -55.26 5.56
N THR A 174 -12.51 -55.69 4.70
CA THR A 174 -13.62 -56.59 5.10
C THR A 174 -13.21 -58.06 5.19
N ILE A 175 -12.17 -58.46 4.47
CA ILE A 175 -11.72 -59.86 4.36
C ILE A 175 -10.20 -59.90 4.41
N CYS A 176 -9.64 -60.87 5.13
CA CYS A 176 -8.22 -61.13 5.17
C CYS A 176 -7.73 -61.87 3.91
N VAL A 177 -6.54 -61.52 3.41
CA VAL A 177 -5.91 -62.16 2.23
C VAL A 177 -5.65 -63.66 2.48
N ASN A 178 -5.44 -64.06 3.74
CA ASN A 178 -5.26 -65.47 4.09
C ASN A 178 -6.60 -66.20 4.05
N ALA A 179 -6.72 -67.18 3.15
CA ALA A 179 -7.92 -68.01 2.99
C ALA A 179 -8.35 -68.75 4.26
N LEU A 180 -7.43 -69.00 5.20
CA LEU A 180 -7.71 -69.67 6.47
C LEU A 180 -8.21 -68.71 7.56
N CYS A 181 -8.15 -67.40 7.35
CA CYS A 181 -8.48 -66.40 8.36
C CYS A 181 -9.89 -65.83 8.14
N LEU A 182 -10.80 -66.11 9.08
CA LEU A 182 -12.19 -65.64 9.08
C LEU A 182 -12.37 -64.24 9.74
N ASN A 183 -11.29 -63.49 9.94
CA ASN A 183 -11.36 -62.18 10.59
C ASN A 183 -11.99 -61.12 9.68
N ARG A 184 -12.89 -60.31 10.25
CA ARG A 184 -13.63 -59.24 9.55
C ARG A 184 -13.59 -57.87 10.24
N THR A 185 -13.22 -57.81 11.52
CA THR A 185 -13.36 -56.59 12.34
C THR A 185 -12.12 -56.23 13.14
N LYS A 186 -11.19 -57.17 13.36
CA LYS A 186 -10.02 -56.94 14.21
C LYS A 186 -8.80 -56.55 13.39
N TRP A 187 -8.74 -55.28 13.03
CA TRP A 187 -7.64 -54.70 12.26
C TRP A 187 -6.86 -53.68 13.09
N ALA A 188 -5.55 -53.68 12.95
CA ALA A 188 -4.68 -52.65 13.51
C ALA A 188 -4.01 -51.89 12.37
N LEU A 189 -4.20 -50.58 12.31
CA LEU A 189 -3.52 -49.72 11.34
C LEU A 189 -2.03 -49.61 11.72
N LEU A 190 -1.15 -49.93 10.77
CA LEU A 190 0.28 -49.69 10.89
C LEU A 190 0.59 -48.29 10.33
N GLN A 191 0.72 -47.31 11.21
CA GLN A 191 0.99 -45.92 10.82
C GLN A 191 2.30 -45.77 10.04
N GLN A 192 3.36 -46.53 10.40
CA GLN A 192 4.67 -46.44 9.76
C GLN A 192 4.70 -46.85 8.28
N GLU A 193 3.86 -47.82 7.90
CA GLU A 193 3.74 -48.31 6.52
C GLU A 193 2.52 -47.72 5.79
N SER A 194 1.81 -46.79 6.42
CA SER A 194 0.64 -46.13 5.85
C SER A 194 1.04 -44.84 5.15
N LYS A 195 0.33 -44.51 4.07
CA LYS A 195 0.56 -43.27 3.33
C LYS A 195 -0.32 -42.17 3.87
N PHE A 196 0.32 -41.12 4.37
CA PHE A 196 -0.33 -39.88 4.78
C PHE A 196 -0.02 -38.78 3.77
N ALA A 197 -0.98 -37.89 3.57
CA ALA A 197 -0.79 -36.65 2.84
C ALA A 197 -1.37 -35.49 3.64
N ASP A 198 -0.72 -34.35 3.58
CA ASP A 198 -1.26 -33.14 4.19
C ASP A 198 -2.49 -32.68 3.41
N TRP A 199 -3.55 -32.32 4.12
CA TRP A 199 -4.74 -31.71 3.55
C TRP A 199 -5.13 -30.46 4.31
N GLN A 200 -5.73 -29.53 3.58
CA GLN A 200 -6.22 -28.27 4.12
C GLN A 200 -7.55 -27.93 3.46
N ARG A 201 -8.50 -27.43 4.26
CA ARG A 201 -9.78 -26.93 3.75
C ARG A 201 -9.74 -25.42 3.68
N VAL A 202 -10.05 -24.89 2.51
CA VAL A 202 -10.09 -23.45 2.23
C VAL A 202 -11.48 -23.07 1.76
N ARG A 203 -12.06 -22.01 2.35
CA ARG A 203 -13.35 -21.48 1.90
C ARG A 203 -13.13 -20.32 0.94
N MET A 204 -13.55 -20.52 -0.30
CA MET A 204 -13.49 -19.53 -1.37
C MET A 204 -14.85 -18.85 -1.55
N GLN A 205 -14.82 -17.57 -1.91
CA GLN A 205 -15.98 -16.74 -2.22
C GLN A 205 -15.87 -16.13 -3.61
N GLU A 206 -17.02 -15.88 -4.26
CA GLU A 206 -17.10 -15.15 -5.53
C GLU A 206 -16.42 -13.77 -5.43
N THR A 207 -15.64 -13.41 -6.46
CA THR A 207 -15.00 -12.09 -6.54
C THR A 207 -16.04 -11.00 -6.77
N SER A 208 -15.87 -9.83 -6.13
CA SER A 208 -16.83 -8.71 -6.20
C SER A 208 -17.17 -8.22 -7.61
N LYS A 209 -16.24 -8.37 -8.56
CA LYS A 209 -16.43 -8.00 -9.98
C LYS A 209 -17.45 -8.88 -10.70
N GLU A 210 -17.68 -10.10 -10.21
CA GLU A 210 -18.51 -11.10 -10.87
C GLU A 210 -19.90 -11.24 -10.25
N ILE A 211 -20.16 -10.54 -9.13
CA ILE A 211 -21.43 -10.62 -8.40
C ILE A 211 -22.53 -9.91 -9.22
N PRO A 212 -23.63 -10.59 -9.57
CA PRO A 212 -24.77 -9.93 -10.20
C PRO A 212 -25.49 -9.03 -9.19
N ALA A 213 -25.96 -7.88 -9.67
CA ALA A 213 -26.65 -6.90 -8.82
C ALA A 213 -27.80 -7.54 -8.03
N GLY A 214 -27.81 -7.33 -6.72
CA GLY A 214 -28.87 -7.79 -5.82
C GLY A 214 -28.75 -9.24 -5.31
N SER A 215 -27.69 -9.98 -5.63
CA SER A 215 -27.45 -11.33 -5.08
C SER A 215 -26.39 -11.34 -3.98
N LEU A 216 -26.58 -12.21 -2.99
CA LEU A 216 -25.53 -12.52 -2.01
C LEU A 216 -24.43 -13.38 -2.68
N PRO A 217 -23.15 -13.13 -2.35
CA PRO A 217 -22.03 -13.90 -2.88
C PRO A 217 -22.09 -15.36 -2.42
N ARG A 218 -21.86 -16.30 -3.35
CA ARG A 218 -21.76 -17.73 -3.01
C ARG A 218 -20.37 -18.07 -2.50
N SER A 219 -20.29 -19.08 -1.64
CA SER A 219 -19.04 -19.68 -1.17
C SER A 219 -18.99 -21.16 -1.50
N LEU A 220 -17.77 -21.66 -1.71
CA LEU A 220 -17.47 -23.05 -2.02
C LEU A 220 -16.30 -23.50 -1.15
N ASP A 221 -16.38 -24.72 -0.63
CA ASP A 221 -15.28 -25.34 0.08
C ASP A 221 -14.32 -26.01 -0.92
N VAL A 222 -13.07 -25.56 -0.90
CA VAL A 222 -11.94 -26.06 -1.69
C VAL A 222 -11.03 -26.89 -0.79
N ILE A 223 -10.61 -28.05 -1.26
CA ILE A 223 -9.70 -28.95 -0.57
C ILE A 223 -8.36 -28.89 -1.29
N LEU A 224 -7.31 -28.56 -0.54
CA LEU A 224 -5.92 -28.59 -0.97
C LEU A 224 -5.24 -29.83 -0.40
N ARG A 225 -4.39 -30.47 -1.19
CA ARG A 225 -3.63 -31.66 -0.80
C ARG A 225 -2.16 -31.52 -1.15
N HIS A 226 -1.32 -32.25 -0.43
CA HIS A 226 0.13 -32.31 -0.67
C HIS A 226 0.78 -30.92 -0.60
N GLU A 227 1.70 -30.60 -1.50
CA GLU A 227 2.48 -29.36 -1.51
C GLU A 227 1.68 -28.09 -1.83
N ILE A 228 0.43 -28.23 -2.25
CA ILE A 228 -0.46 -27.10 -2.58
C ILE A 228 -1.03 -26.46 -1.30
N VAL A 229 -0.95 -27.18 -0.18
CA VAL A 229 -1.32 -26.70 1.14
C VAL A 229 -0.52 -25.44 1.51
N GLU A 230 -1.15 -24.50 2.21
CA GLU A 230 -0.61 -23.18 2.60
C GLU A 230 -0.23 -22.22 1.47
N GLN A 231 -0.40 -22.60 0.20
CA GLN A 231 -0.15 -21.66 -0.91
C GLN A 231 -1.19 -20.53 -0.99
N ALA A 232 -2.43 -20.84 -0.60
CA ALA A 232 -3.54 -19.90 -0.60
C ALA A 232 -3.70 -19.26 0.79
N ARG A 233 -3.61 -17.93 0.87
CA ARG A 233 -3.83 -17.17 2.12
C ARG A 233 -5.17 -16.47 2.10
N ALA A 234 -5.74 -16.21 3.28
CA ALA A 234 -6.96 -15.42 3.40
C ALA A 234 -6.75 -14.00 2.82
N GLY A 235 -7.74 -13.52 2.04
CA GLY A 235 -7.71 -12.25 1.33
C GLY A 235 -7.14 -12.32 -0.08
N ASP A 236 -6.40 -13.37 -0.44
CA ASP A 236 -5.84 -13.51 -1.78
C ASP A 236 -6.93 -13.87 -2.80
N THR A 237 -6.88 -13.22 -3.97
CA THR A 237 -7.61 -13.65 -5.17
C THR A 237 -6.81 -14.74 -5.85
N VAL A 238 -7.38 -15.93 -5.95
CA VAL A 238 -6.70 -17.12 -6.48
C VAL A 238 -7.56 -17.80 -7.54
N ILE A 239 -6.87 -18.48 -8.45
CA ILE A 239 -7.41 -19.37 -9.46
C ILE A 239 -7.06 -20.79 -9.00
N PHE A 240 -8.07 -21.56 -8.63
CA PHE A 240 -7.92 -22.98 -8.37
C PHE A 240 -8.18 -23.75 -9.64
N THR A 241 -7.28 -24.65 -10.02
CA THR A 241 -7.56 -25.65 -11.06
C THR A 241 -7.77 -26.99 -10.39
N GLY A 242 -8.82 -27.70 -10.77
CA GLY A 242 -9.14 -28.98 -10.16
C GLY A 242 -10.46 -29.55 -10.63
N THR A 243 -11.05 -30.38 -9.79
CA THR A 243 -12.30 -31.08 -10.10
C THR A 243 -13.35 -30.86 -9.03
N VAL A 244 -14.60 -30.73 -9.47
CA VAL A 244 -15.75 -30.75 -8.57
C VAL A 244 -16.04 -32.21 -8.20
N VAL A 245 -16.13 -32.48 -6.91
CA VAL A 245 -16.50 -33.79 -6.36
C VAL A 245 -17.69 -33.67 -5.43
N VAL A 246 -18.32 -34.81 -5.20
CA VAL A 246 -19.47 -34.92 -4.31
C VAL A 246 -19.02 -35.67 -3.06
N ILE A 247 -19.12 -35.03 -1.90
CA ILE A 247 -18.75 -35.64 -0.62
C ILE A 247 -20.03 -36.03 0.12
N PRO A 248 -20.18 -37.31 0.53
CA PRO A 248 -21.30 -37.73 1.37
C PRO A 248 -21.15 -37.16 2.78
N ASP A 249 -22.27 -36.79 3.41
CA ASP A 249 -22.26 -36.41 4.81
C ASP A 249 -22.09 -37.64 5.72
N ILE A 250 -20.91 -37.77 6.33
CA ILE A 250 -20.54 -38.93 7.16
C ILE A 250 -21.38 -38.99 8.44
N LEU A 251 -21.81 -37.84 8.99
CA LEU A 251 -22.66 -37.80 10.19
C LEU A 251 -24.03 -38.42 9.91
N ALA A 252 -24.56 -38.22 8.71
CA ALA A 252 -25.79 -38.88 8.25
C ALA A 252 -25.59 -40.40 8.05
N LEU A 253 -24.38 -40.84 7.65
CA LEU A 253 -24.03 -42.25 7.49
C LEU A 253 -23.79 -42.98 8.82
N ALA A 254 -23.28 -42.29 9.85
CA ALA A 254 -22.94 -42.86 11.15
C ALA A 254 -24.15 -43.02 12.10
N SER A 255 -25.30 -42.44 11.75
CA SER A 255 -26.54 -42.57 12.53
C SER A 255 -27.02 -44.03 12.55
N PRO A 256 -27.20 -44.66 13.72
CA PRO A 256 -27.56 -46.08 13.83
C PRO A 256 -28.99 -46.32 13.31
N GLY A 257 -29.09 -47.23 12.36
CA GLY A 257 -30.33 -47.70 11.74
C GLY A 257 -29.99 -48.62 10.56
N GLU A 258 -30.96 -49.42 10.12
CA GLU A 258 -30.73 -50.52 9.19
C GLU A 258 -30.15 -50.04 7.84
N ARG A 259 -29.08 -50.70 7.39
CA ARG A 259 -28.42 -50.43 6.11
C ARG A 259 -29.26 -51.07 5.00
N SER A 260 -29.65 -50.29 4.00
CA SER A 260 -30.25 -50.83 2.78
C SER A 260 -29.15 -51.49 1.93
N GLU A 261 -29.03 -52.82 2.01
CA GLU A 261 -28.33 -53.60 0.99
C GLU A 261 -29.27 -53.82 -0.20
N CYS A 262 -28.75 -53.69 -1.43
CA CYS A 262 -29.46 -54.12 -2.63
C CYS A 262 -29.56 -55.65 -2.62
N ARG A 263 -30.59 -56.18 -1.96
CA ARG A 263 -30.91 -57.60 -2.00
C ARG A 263 -31.36 -57.94 -3.43
N ARG A 264 -30.57 -58.73 -4.16
CA ARG A 264 -31.03 -59.38 -5.40
C ARG A 264 -32.15 -60.35 -5.04
N GLU A 265 -33.39 -60.00 -5.34
CA GLU A 265 -34.53 -60.90 -5.15
C GLU A 265 -34.48 -62.04 -6.17
N ALA A 266 -34.42 -63.27 -5.68
CA ALA A 266 -34.86 -64.45 -6.43
C ALA A 266 -36.39 -64.55 -6.37
N PRO A 267 -37.08 -65.09 -7.39
CA PRO A 267 -38.52 -64.99 -7.48
C PRO A 267 -39.16 -66.17 -6.76
N GLN A 268 -39.84 -65.96 -5.63
CA GLN A 268 -41.03 -66.77 -5.30
C GLN A 268 -41.88 -66.28 -4.12
N ARG A 269 -43.20 -66.34 -4.40
CA ARG A 269 -44.37 -66.47 -3.52
C ARG A 269 -44.83 -65.23 -2.75
N LYS A 270 -45.80 -64.57 -3.38
CA LYS A 270 -46.89 -63.82 -2.73
C LYS A 270 -47.61 -64.76 -1.75
N ASP A 271 -47.64 -64.36 -0.49
CA ASP A 271 -48.69 -64.78 0.43
C ASP A 271 -49.39 -63.55 0.99
N SER A 272 -50.71 -63.65 1.04
CA SER A 272 -51.64 -62.54 1.21
C SER A 272 -52.34 -62.65 2.55
N ALA A 273 -51.85 -61.89 3.55
CA ALA A 273 -52.66 -61.40 4.67
C ALA A 273 -51.85 -60.42 5.53
N VAL A 274 -52.46 -59.27 5.82
CA VAL A 274 -52.45 -58.49 7.08
C VAL A 274 -52.35 -56.98 6.80
N GLY A 275 -53.46 -56.30 7.12
CA GLY A 275 -53.42 -55.02 7.83
C GLY A 275 -53.40 -53.75 7.01
N ASN A 276 -54.53 -53.02 7.03
CA ASN A 276 -54.65 -51.59 6.77
C ASN A 276 -53.68 -50.77 7.64
N GLY A 277 -52.40 -50.70 7.25
CA GLY A 277 -51.45 -49.69 7.71
C GLY A 277 -51.29 -48.66 6.60
N GLY A 278 -51.78 -47.43 6.82
CA GLY A 278 -51.64 -46.34 5.86
C GLY A 278 -50.19 -46.13 5.41
N VAL A 279 -50.02 -45.48 4.25
CA VAL A 279 -48.73 -45.14 3.65
C VAL A 279 -47.94 -44.24 4.61
N ARG A 280 -47.19 -44.84 5.54
CA ARG A 280 -46.07 -44.16 6.21
C ARG A 280 -44.98 -44.06 5.15
N GLY A 281 -44.62 -42.83 4.80
CA GLY A 281 -43.77 -42.49 3.64
C GLY A 281 -42.42 -43.20 3.56
N LEU A 282 -41.66 -42.90 2.50
CA LEU A 282 -40.39 -43.55 2.08
C LEU A 282 -39.40 -43.91 3.21
N ARG A 283 -39.41 -43.21 4.35
CA ARG A 283 -38.64 -43.57 5.57
C ARG A 283 -38.96 -44.94 6.16
N ALA A 284 -40.17 -45.48 5.97
CA ALA A 284 -40.55 -46.82 6.45
C ALA A 284 -40.02 -47.95 5.54
N LEU A 285 -39.62 -47.64 4.29
CA LEU A 285 -39.01 -48.58 3.34
C LEU A 285 -37.48 -48.70 3.51
N GLY A 286 -36.92 -48.15 4.59
CA GLY A 286 -35.47 -48.16 4.82
C GLY A 286 -34.67 -47.27 3.85
N VAL A 287 -35.34 -46.40 3.08
CA VAL A 287 -34.68 -45.43 2.19
C VAL A 287 -34.17 -44.28 3.06
N ARG A 288 -32.84 -44.23 3.25
CA ARG A 288 -32.17 -43.12 3.91
C ARG A 288 -31.93 -42.00 2.88
N ASP A 289 -32.27 -40.78 3.25
CA ASP A 289 -31.86 -39.59 2.51
C ASP A 289 -30.35 -39.42 2.67
N LEU A 290 -29.58 -39.76 1.63
CA LEU A 290 -28.16 -39.47 1.57
C LEU A 290 -27.99 -38.02 1.14
N SER A 291 -27.62 -37.16 2.09
CA SER A 291 -27.23 -35.79 1.79
C SER A 291 -25.81 -35.77 1.25
N TYR A 292 -25.66 -35.16 0.08
CA TYR A 292 -24.38 -34.95 -0.57
C TYR A 292 -24.09 -33.45 -0.65
N ARG A 293 -22.84 -33.07 -0.39
CA ARG A 293 -22.37 -31.69 -0.60
C ARG A 293 -21.37 -31.64 -1.75
N LEU A 294 -21.42 -30.58 -2.54
CA LEU A 294 -20.39 -30.29 -3.53
C LEU A 294 -19.15 -29.73 -2.83
N ALA A 295 -18.00 -30.27 -3.18
CA ALA A 295 -16.69 -29.77 -2.77
C ALA A 295 -15.79 -29.70 -3.99
N PHE A 296 -14.80 -28.82 -3.95
CA PHE A 296 -13.82 -28.70 -5.03
C PHE A 296 -12.48 -29.24 -4.56
N ILE A 297 -11.92 -30.22 -5.25
CA ILE A 297 -10.55 -30.68 -4.99
C ILE A 297 -9.64 -29.96 -5.97
N ALA A 298 -8.71 -29.15 -5.45
CA ALA A 298 -7.78 -28.41 -6.27
C ALA A 298 -6.45 -29.17 -6.44
N ASN A 299 -5.96 -29.18 -7.68
CA ASN A 299 -4.69 -29.78 -8.09
C ASN A 299 -3.62 -28.72 -8.37
N SER A 300 -4.02 -27.46 -8.57
CA SER A 300 -3.09 -26.34 -8.59
C SER A 300 -3.75 -25.08 -8.05
N VAL A 301 -2.91 -24.21 -7.51
CA VAL A 301 -3.27 -22.88 -7.03
C VAL A 301 -2.42 -21.88 -7.80
N GLN A 302 -3.06 -20.89 -8.41
CA GLN A 302 -2.39 -19.74 -8.97
C GLN A 302 -2.97 -18.49 -8.33
N ILE A 303 -2.13 -17.54 -7.94
CA ILE A 303 -2.62 -16.26 -7.42
C ILE A 303 -2.91 -15.38 -8.62
N SER A 304 -4.13 -14.87 -8.71
CA SER A 304 -4.51 -13.91 -9.75
C SER A 304 -4.07 -12.51 -9.35
N ASP A 305 -2.77 -12.31 -9.09
CA ASP A 305 -2.24 -10.96 -9.09
C ASP A 305 -1.94 -10.59 -10.55
N GLY A 306 -2.17 -9.35 -10.96
CA GLY A 306 -2.09 -8.92 -12.38
C GLY A 306 -0.70 -9.05 -13.04
N ARG A 307 0.24 -9.75 -12.38
CA ARG A 307 1.54 -10.17 -12.89
C ARG A 307 1.35 -11.44 -13.73
N ARG A 308 1.20 -11.27 -15.04
CA ARG A 308 1.46 -12.39 -15.97
C ARG A 308 2.95 -12.76 -15.84
N ASN A 309 3.22 -14.07 -15.71
CA ASN A 309 4.55 -14.71 -15.60
C ASN A 309 5.32 -14.51 -14.29
N THR A 310 4.82 -15.09 -13.19
CA THR A 310 5.72 -15.55 -12.12
C THR A 310 5.67 -17.07 -12.03
N ASP A 311 6.84 -17.71 -12.15
CA ASP A 311 7.03 -19.15 -11.99
C ASP A 311 6.32 -19.67 -10.72
N ILE A 312 5.44 -20.64 -10.90
CA ILE A 312 4.59 -21.25 -9.85
C ILE A 312 5.44 -21.80 -8.69
N ARG A 313 6.69 -22.20 -8.96
CA ARG A 313 7.62 -22.76 -7.97
C ARG A 313 8.40 -21.71 -7.18
N ASN A 314 8.58 -20.50 -7.69
CA ASN A 314 9.56 -19.57 -7.14
C ASN A 314 9.08 -18.82 -5.88
N ARG A 315 7.94 -19.22 -5.31
CA ARG A 315 7.39 -18.62 -4.08
C ARG A 315 7.90 -19.26 -2.79
N LYS A 316 8.53 -20.44 -2.84
CA LYS A 316 9.11 -21.08 -1.64
C LYS A 316 10.35 -20.35 -1.10
N LYS A 317 10.81 -19.27 -1.77
CA LYS A 317 11.91 -18.41 -1.33
C LYS A 317 11.47 -17.13 -0.60
N ASP A 318 10.18 -17.00 -0.24
CA ASP A 318 9.63 -15.82 0.45
C ASP A 318 9.94 -15.75 1.97
N ALA A 319 10.94 -16.48 2.48
CA ALA A 319 11.31 -16.40 3.90
C ALA A 319 12.56 -15.55 4.18
N ASP A 320 13.58 -15.55 3.31
CA ASP A 320 14.86 -14.88 3.62
C ASP A 320 15.61 -14.26 2.42
N GLU A 321 15.06 -14.28 1.20
CA GLU A 321 15.66 -13.63 0.01
C GLU A 321 14.71 -12.63 -0.65
N ASP A 322 14.16 -11.71 0.15
CA ASP A 322 13.65 -10.42 -0.34
C ASP A 322 14.84 -9.63 -0.95
N ASP A 323 14.99 -9.63 -2.29
CA ASP A 323 15.42 -8.46 -3.08
C ASP A 323 15.69 -8.75 -4.58
N ASN A 324 15.75 -10.00 -5.02
CA ASN A 324 15.96 -10.33 -6.46
C ASN A 324 14.73 -11.02 -7.07
N GLN A 325 13.64 -10.27 -7.20
CA GLN A 325 12.71 -10.54 -8.29
C GLN A 325 13.55 -10.55 -9.58
N GLN A 326 13.61 -11.68 -10.28
CA GLN A 326 14.31 -11.79 -11.56
C GLN A 326 13.52 -10.94 -12.58
N PHE A 327 13.79 -9.63 -12.59
CA PHE A 327 13.26 -8.72 -13.60
C PHE A 327 13.81 -9.16 -14.96
N THR A 328 12.94 -9.22 -15.95
CA THR A 328 13.38 -9.53 -17.31
C THR A 328 14.31 -8.43 -17.81
N ALA A 329 15.20 -8.76 -18.74
CA ALA A 329 16.08 -7.76 -19.35
C ALA A 329 15.29 -6.64 -20.05
N GLU A 330 14.10 -6.94 -20.55
CA GLU A 330 13.17 -5.97 -21.16
C GLU A 330 12.60 -5.00 -20.12
N ASP A 331 12.17 -5.49 -18.96
CA ASP A 331 11.66 -4.64 -17.87
C ASP A 331 12.72 -3.64 -17.38
N LEU A 332 13.99 -4.08 -17.30
CA LEU A 332 15.09 -3.21 -16.88
C LEU A 332 15.39 -2.12 -17.92
N ASP A 333 15.29 -2.42 -19.22
CA ASP A 333 15.46 -1.42 -20.28
C ASP A 333 14.33 -0.38 -20.24
N ASP A 334 13.08 -0.80 -20.07
CA ASP A 334 11.93 0.10 -19.88
C ASP A 334 12.14 1.04 -18.69
N ILE A 335 12.60 0.50 -17.56
CA ILE A 335 12.86 1.26 -16.33
C ILE A 335 13.98 2.28 -16.54
N GLN A 336 15.05 1.90 -17.25
CA GLN A 336 16.14 2.81 -17.58
C GLN A 336 15.70 3.92 -18.54
N ARG A 337 14.87 3.60 -19.53
CA ARG A 337 14.29 4.59 -20.44
C ARG A 337 13.44 5.62 -19.68
N MET A 338 12.61 5.17 -18.74
CA MET A 338 11.84 6.07 -17.88
C MET A 338 12.75 7.02 -17.11
N ARG A 339 13.80 6.51 -16.46
CA ARG A 339 14.77 7.31 -15.69
C ARG A 339 15.45 8.40 -16.51
N ASN A 340 15.80 8.09 -17.76
CA ASN A 340 16.57 8.98 -18.63
C ASN A 340 15.75 10.13 -19.22
N THR A 341 14.42 10.16 -19.00
CA THR A 341 13.60 11.29 -19.47
C THR A 341 13.87 12.58 -18.68
N PRO A 342 13.95 13.75 -19.36
CA PRO A 342 14.07 15.03 -18.66
C PRO A 342 12.79 15.32 -17.85
N ASP A 343 12.96 15.94 -16.68
CA ASP A 343 11.91 16.21 -15.69
C ASP A 343 11.12 14.97 -15.25
N PHE A 344 11.83 13.86 -15.09
CA PHE A 344 11.29 12.57 -14.67
C PHE A 344 10.39 12.67 -13.41
N PHE A 345 10.84 13.39 -12.38
CA PHE A 345 10.12 13.46 -11.11
C PHE A 345 8.73 14.10 -11.24
N ASN A 346 8.61 15.21 -11.97
CA ASN A 346 7.31 15.87 -12.17
C ASN A 346 6.40 15.04 -13.07
N LYS A 347 6.92 14.43 -14.14
CA LYS A 347 6.12 13.55 -15.01
C LYS A 347 5.57 12.32 -14.29
N LEU A 348 6.34 11.75 -13.36
CA LEU A 348 5.87 10.64 -12.55
C LEU A 348 4.74 11.09 -11.61
N VAL A 349 4.91 12.26 -10.97
CA VAL A 349 3.89 12.88 -10.12
C VAL A 349 2.60 13.17 -10.91
N ASP A 350 2.70 13.71 -12.14
CA ASP A 350 1.56 13.99 -13.00
C ASP A 350 0.83 12.71 -13.44
N SER A 351 1.57 11.60 -13.55
CA SER A 351 1.01 10.28 -13.87
C SER A 351 0.26 9.65 -12.68
N ILE A 352 0.42 10.18 -11.47
CA ILE A 352 -0.33 9.77 -10.28
C ILE A 352 -1.65 10.53 -10.22
N ALA A 353 -2.76 9.76 -10.13
CA ALA A 353 -4.12 10.28 -10.08
C ALA A 353 -4.40 11.32 -11.18
N PRO A 354 -4.39 10.92 -12.47
CA PRO A 354 -4.60 11.85 -13.58
C PRO A 354 -6.04 12.41 -13.61
N THR A 355 -6.98 11.79 -12.89
CA THR A 355 -8.35 12.28 -12.74
C THR A 355 -8.48 13.52 -11.86
N VAL A 356 -7.47 13.81 -11.02
CA VAL A 356 -7.46 14.96 -10.12
C VAL A 356 -6.50 16.01 -10.68
N PHE A 357 -7.03 17.20 -10.96
CA PHE A 357 -6.25 18.36 -11.37
C PHE A 357 -5.63 19.07 -10.16
N GLY A 358 -4.41 19.59 -10.29
CA GLY A 358 -3.72 20.36 -9.24
C GLY A 358 -3.05 19.52 -8.14
N HIS A 359 -2.85 20.17 -6.98
CA HIS A 359 -2.24 19.61 -5.76
C HIS A 359 -0.96 18.78 -5.97
N GLN A 360 0.01 19.35 -6.69
CA GLN A 360 1.27 18.67 -7.03
C GLN A 360 2.05 18.19 -5.79
N ASP A 361 2.02 18.95 -4.69
CA ASP A 361 2.72 18.57 -3.47
C ASP A 361 2.11 17.35 -2.77
N ILE A 362 0.79 17.19 -2.83
CA ILE A 362 0.10 16.01 -2.30
C ILE A 362 0.43 14.78 -3.16
N LYS A 363 0.43 14.93 -4.48
CA LYS A 363 0.83 13.86 -5.40
C LYS A 363 2.29 13.43 -5.18
N ARG A 364 3.20 14.39 -4.94
CA ARG A 364 4.59 14.12 -4.54
C ARG A 364 4.67 13.34 -3.24
N ALA A 365 3.88 13.72 -2.24
CA ALA A 365 3.87 13.03 -0.96
C ALA A 365 3.37 11.58 -1.08
N ILE A 366 2.29 11.36 -1.85
CA ILE A 366 1.77 10.02 -2.12
C ILE A 366 2.82 9.18 -2.86
N LEU A 367 3.54 9.75 -3.84
CA LEU A 367 4.65 9.05 -4.50
C LEU A 367 5.73 8.61 -3.52
N LEU A 368 6.18 9.51 -2.63
CA LEU A 368 7.21 9.17 -1.65
C LEU A 368 6.74 8.11 -0.66
N MET A 369 5.46 8.15 -0.26
CA MET A 369 4.83 7.11 0.54
C MET A 369 4.81 5.76 -0.20
N LEU A 370 4.50 5.75 -1.49
CA LEU A 370 4.48 4.53 -2.32
C LEU A 370 5.85 3.88 -2.42
N LEU A 371 6.92 4.66 -2.49
CA LEU A 371 8.30 4.18 -2.56
C LEU A 371 8.82 3.70 -1.20
N GLY A 372 8.43 4.39 -0.11
CA GLY A 372 8.87 4.10 1.25
C GLY A 372 10.36 4.37 1.49
N GLY A 373 10.77 4.46 2.76
CA GLY A 373 12.17 4.57 3.18
C GLY A 373 12.82 3.22 3.50
N VAL A 374 14.05 3.23 4.00
CA VAL A 374 14.81 2.00 4.29
C VAL A 374 14.53 1.53 5.72
N HIS A 375 14.07 0.28 5.88
CA HIS A 375 14.02 -0.36 7.19
C HIS A 375 15.43 -0.70 7.66
N LYS A 376 15.78 -0.30 8.89
CA LYS A 376 17.10 -0.53 9.47
C LYS A 376 16.96 -1.31 10.76
N PHE A 377 17.85 -2.29 10.93
CA PHE A 377 18.00 -3.05 12.16
C PHE A 377 19.22 -2.53 12.91
N THR A 378 19.04 -2.14 14.17
CA THR A 378 20.19 -1.83 15.03
C THR A 378 20.82 -3.13 15.54
N HIS A 379 22.09 -3.06 15.95
CA HIS A 379 22.80 -4.19 16.56
C HIS A 379 22.18 -4.65 17.89
N GLU A 380 21.33 -3.81 18.50
CA GLU A 380 20.58 -4.10 19.74
C GLU A 380 19.22 -4.77 19.48
N GLY A 381 18.87 -5.05 18.22
CA GLY A 381 17.61 -5.71 17.87
C GLY A 381 16.39 -4.80 17.84
N ILE A 382 16.58 -3.47 17.82
CA ILE A 382 15.48 -2.50 17.66
C ILE A 382 15.26 -2.24 16.16
N ASN A 383 14.01 -2.34 15.73
CA ASN A 383 13.62 -2.08 14.35
C ASN A 383 13.31 -0.60 14.17
N LEU A 384 14.10 0.07 13.32
CA LEU A 384 13.81 1.43 12.91
C LEU A 384 12.84 1.39 11.72
N ARG A 385 11.68 2.04 11.91
CA ARG A 385 10.65 2.19 10.88
C ARG A 385 11.21 2.92 9.65
N GLY A 386 11.00 2.34 8.46
CA GLY A 386 11.33 2.93 7.16
C GLY A 386 10.12 3.58 6.46
N ASP A 387 8.91 3.21 6.84
CA ASP A 387 7.66 3.63 6.18
C ASP A 387 7.29 5.09 6.47
N LEU A 388 6.69 5.75 5.49
CA LEU A 388 6.19 7.12 5.59
C LEU A 388 4.68 7.14 5.81
N ASN A 389 4.22 7.95 6.75
CA ASN A 389 2.79 8.18 6.98
C ASN A 389 2.38 9.56 6.47
N VAL A 390 1.29 9.61 5.71
CA VAL A 390 0.77 10.85 5.12
C VAL A 390 -0.68 11.07 5.56
N CYS A 391 -0.97 12.30 5.99
CA CYS A 391 -2.32 12.74 6.34
C CYS A 391 -2.77 13.88 5.43
N ILE A 392 -3.98 13.77 4.90
CA ILE A 392 -4.64 14.79 4.08
C ILE A 392 -5.83 15.34 4.87
N VAL A 393 -5.76 16.62 5.23
CA VAL A 393 -6.84 17.39 5.84
C VAL A 393 -7.41 18.32 4.77
N GLY A 394 -8.70 18.62 4.82
CA GLY A 394 -9.24 19.67 3.95
C GLY A 394 -10.74 19.80 4.04
N ASP A 395 -11.34 20.60 3.17
CA ASP A 395 -12.79 20.76 3.17
C ASP A 395 -13.49 19.54 2.52
N PRO A 396 -14.80 19.35 2.79
CA PRO A 396 -15.63 18.39 2.07
C PRO A 396 -15.60 18.68 0.56
N SER A 397 -15.82 17.65 -0.24
CA SER A 397 -15.85 17.74 -1.72
C SER A 397 -14.52 18.03 -2.41
N CYS A 398 -13.44 18.31 -1.67
CA CYS A 398 -12.09 18.24 -2.23
C CYS A 398 -11.74 16.76 -2.46
N ALA A 399 -11.11 16.41 -3.58
CA ALA A 399 -10.93 15.04 -4.12
C ALA A 399 -10.14 14.01 -3.27
N LYS A 400 -10.10 14.14 -1.93
CA LYS A 400 -9.44 13.25 -0.96
C LYS A 400 -9.75 11.78 -1.17
N SER A 401 -11.02 11.41 -1.15
CA SER A 401 -11.43 10.00 -1.29
C SER A 401 -11.02 9.43 -2.64
N GLN A 402 -10.83 10.26 -3.68
CA GLN A 402 -10.30 9.81 -4.97
C GLN A 402 -8.81 9.46 -4.89
N PHE A 403 -8.00 10.23 -4.14
CA PHE A 403 -6.59 9.88 -3.89
C PHE A 403 -6.46 8.55 -3.15
N LEU A 404 -7.31 8.31 -2.14
CA LEU A 404 -7.29 7.06 -1.38
C LEU A 404 -7.69 5.87 -2.26
N LYS A 405 -8.77 6.00 -3.04
CA LYS A 405 -9.23 4.95 -3.97
C LYS A 405 -8.20 4.65 -5.06
N TYR A 406 -7.56 5.68 -5.62
CA TYR A 406 -6.51 5.50 -6.62
C TYR A 406 -5.30 4.76 -6.03
N THR A 407 -4.85 5.17 -4.85
CA THR A 407 -3.72 4.54 -4.15
C THR A 407 -4.01 3.07 -3.83
N SER A 408 -5.23 2.76 -3.38
CA SER A 408 -5.66 1.39 -3.11
C SER A 408 -5.76 0.50 -4.37
N GLY A 409 -5.99 1.09 -5.56
CA GLY A 409 -5.95 0.34 -6.82
C GLY A 409 -4.54 0.14 -7.37
N LEU A 410 -3.60 1.00 -6.99
CA LEU A 410 -2.24 0.98 -7.51
C LEU A 410 -1.38 -0.08 -6.81
N VAL A 411 -1.39 -0.12 -5.47
CA VAL A 411 -0.51 -0.99 -4.68
C VAL A 411 -1.15 -2.35 -4.42
N PRO A 412 -0.48 -3.47 -4.76
CA PRO A 412 -0.93 -4.80 -4.35
C PRO A 412 -0.87 -4.90 -2.81
N ARG A 413 -1.85 -5.56 -2.18
CA ARG A 413 -2.00 -5.63 -0.71
C ARG A 413 -2.26 -4.29 -0.02
N SER A 414 -2.96 -3.37 -0.69
CA SER A 414 -3.52 -2.19 -0.03
C SER A 414 -4.98 -2.41 0.35
N VAL A 415 -5.36 -1.91 1.52
CA VAL A 415 -6.73 -2.01 2.03
C VAL A 415 -7.29 -0.61 2.17
N TYR A 416 -8.46 -0.39 1.59
CA TYR A 416 -9.26 0.82 1.80
C TYR A 416 -10.29 0.55 2.89
N THR A 417 -10.31 1.40 3.91
CA THR A 417 -11.29 1.33 4.99
C THR A 417 -11.81 2.72 5.36
N SER A 418 -13.05 2.80 5.82
CA SER A 418 -13.61 4.03 6.41
C SER A 418 -13.52 3.93 7.92
N GLY A 419 -13.09 5.02 8.58
CA GLY A 419 -12.96 5.10 10.03
C GLY A 419 -14.27 4.90 10.79
N LYS A 420 -15.41 5.20 10.16
CA LYS A 420 -16.74 5.00 10.76
C LYS A 420 -17.26 3.58 10.64
N SER A 421 -16.97 2.90 9.52
CA SER A 421 -17.36 1.50 9.30
C SER A 421 -16.37 0.51 9.90
N SER A 422 -15.17 0.99 10.22
CA SER A 422 -14.15 0.23 10.92
C SER A 422 -14.48 0.14 12.40
N SER A 423 -14.25 -1.03 12.98
CA SER A 423 -14.16 -1.19 14.43
C SER A 423 -12.73 -1.59 14.78
N ALA A 424 -12.30 -1.46 16.04
CA ALA A 424 -11.00 -1.95 16.51
C ALA A 424 -10.75 -3.39 16.03
N ALA A 425 -11.77 -4.22 16.14
CA ALA A 425 -11.80 -5.59 15.64
C ALA A 425 -11.44 -5.72 14.15
N GLY A 426 -12.06 -4.88 13.32
CA GLY A 426 -11.82 -4.86 11.88
C GLY A 426 -10.50 -4.20 11.47
N LEU A 427 -9.92 -3.33 12.30
CA LEU A 427 -8.63 -2.68 12.03
C LEU A 427 -7.44 -3.52 12.46
N THR A 428 -7.49 -4.11 13.66
CA THR A 428 -6.37 -4.86 14.24
C THR A 428 -6.47 -6.36 13.99
N ALA A 429 -6.89 -7.12 15.00
CA ALA A 429 -7.22 -8.53 14.88
C ALA A 429 -8.23 -8.90 15.97
N THR A 430 -9.09 -9.86 15.65
CA THR A 430 -10.07 -10.40 16.59
C THR A 430 -9.77 -11.83 16.93
N VAL A 431 -10.06 -12.22 18.17
CA VAL A 431 -10.13 -13.64 18.54
C VAL A 431 -11.58 -14.09 18.41
N ALA A 432 -11.83 -14.97 17.44
CA ALA A 432 -13.14 -15.53 17.15
C ALA A 432 -13.15 -17.04 17.44
N LYS A 433 -14.25 -17.55 17.98
CA LYS A 433 -14.42 -18.98 18.23
C LYS A 433 -14.92 -19.65 16.95
N GLU A 434 -14.19 -20.62 16.43
CA GLU A 434 -14.63 -21.38 15.26
C GLU A 434 -15.76 -22.36 15.65
N PRO A 435 -16.89 -22.39 14.93
CA PRO A 435 -18.04 -23.22 15.31
C PRO A 435 -17.83 -24.72 15.07
N GLU A 436 -16.89 -25.11 14.21
CA GLU A 436 -16.63 -26.52 13.90
C GLU A 436 -15.65 -27.19 14.86
N THR A 437 -14.56 -26.50 15.21
CA THR A 437 -13.52 -27.01 16.12
C THR A 437 -13.79 -26.60 17.57
N GLY A 438 -14.49 -25.48 17.79
CA GLY A 438 -14.69 -24.89 19.11
C GLY A 438 -13.44 -24.18 19.65
N GLU A 439 -12.38 -24.05 18.84
CA GLU A 439 -11.14 -23.38 19.21
C GLU A 439 -11.21 -21.87 18.95
N PHE A 440 -10.39 -21.10 19.66
CA PHE A 440 -10.29 -19.67 19.48
C PHE A 440 -9.21 -19.37 18.44
N CYS A 441 -9.60 -18.87 17.27
CA CYS A 441 -8.71 -18.49 16.19
C CYS A 441 -8.57 -16.96 16.11
N ILE A 442 -7.40 -16.49 15.68
CA ILE A 442 -7.17 -15.07 15.39
C ILE A 442 -7.63 -14.79 13.96
N GLU A 443 -8.62 -13.91 13.79
CA GLU A 443 -8.99 -13.32 12.51
C GLU A 443 -8.19 -12.01 12.33
N ALA A 444 -7.42 -11.94 11.25
CA ALA A 444 -6.63 -10.76 10.91
C ALA A 444 -7.53 -9.60 10.44
N GLY A 445 -7.30 -8.39 10.95
CA GLY A 445 -7.97 -7.16 10.51
C GLY A 445 -7.22 -6.45 9.38
N ALA A 446 -7.74 -5.30 8.98
CA ALA A 446 -7.31 -4.53 7.81
C ALA A 446 -5.82 -4.14 7.85
N LEU A 447 -5.29 -3.74 9.01
CA LEU A 447 -3.87 -3.36 9.13
C LEU A 447 -2.94 -4.56 8.95
N MET A 448 -3.36 -5.75 9.40
CA MET A 448 -2.56 -6.97 9.22
C MET A 448 -2.62 -7.50 7.80
N LEU A 449 -3.79 -7.42 7.16
CA LEU A 449 -3.95 -7.80 5.76
C LEU A 449 -3.13 -6.90 4.82
N ALA A 450 -2.86 -5.66 5.24
CA ALA A 450 -2.08 -4.69 4.50
C ALA A 450 -0.55 -4.71 4.81
N ASP A 451 0.00 -5.75 5.47
CA ASP A 451 1.43 -5.84 5.81
C ASP A 451 2.33 -5.63 4.56
N ASN A 452 3.38 -4.82 4.71
CA ASN A 452 4.26 -4.29 3.66
C ASN A 452 3.55 -3.49 2.54
N GLY A 453 2.28 -3.18 2.72
CA GLY A 453 1.43 -2.41 1.82
C GLY A 453 1.03 -1.05 2.40
N ILE A 454 -0.15 -0.59 2.00
CA ILE A 454 -0.70 0.71 2.41
C ILE A 454 -2.11 0.52 2.93
N CYS A 455 -2.37 1.03 4.14
CA CYS A 455 -3.71 1.12 4.69
C CYS A 455 -4.25 2.54 4.45
N CYS A 456 -5.29 2.64 3.62
CA CYS A 456 -5.97 3.90 3.34
C CYS A 456 -7.19 4.04 4.27
N ILE A 457 -7.20 5.06 5.13
CA ILE A 457 -8.27 5.30 6.09
C ILE A 457 -8.97 6.62 5.74
N ASP A 458 -10.23 6.54 5.31
CA ASP A 458 -11.08 7.71 5.12
C ASP A 458 -11.84 8.08 6.40
N GLU A 459 -12.22 9.34 6.56
CA GLU A 459 -12.91 9.87 7.75
C GLU A 459 -12.19 9.51 9.07
N PHE A 460 -10.88 9.73 9.11
CA PHE A 460 -10.03 9.40 10.25
C PHE A 460 -10.44 10.15 11.53
N ASP A 461 -11.07 11.32 11.40
CA ASP A 461 -11.61 12.12 12.51
C ASP A 461 -12.88 11.51 13.16
N LYS A 462 -13.57 10.60 12.46
CA LYS A 462 -14.81 9.94 12.94
C LYS A 462 -14.57 8.62 13.65
N MET A 463 -13.32 8.21 13.81
CA MET A 463 -12.98 6.98 14.52
C MET A 463 -13.16 7.09 16.02
N ASP A 464 -13.59 6.00 16.65
CA ASP A 464 -13.66 5.86 18.10
C ASP A 464 -12.26 5.91 18.75
N ILE A 465 -12.19 6.41 19.98
CA ILE A 465 -10.94 6.55 20.73
C ILE A 465 -10.25 5.19 20.96
N ARG A 466 -11.00 4.09 21.12
CA ARG A 466 -10.43 2.74 21.29
C ARG A 466 -9.63 2.29 20.07
N ASP A 467 -10.15 2.60 18.89
CA ASP A 467 -9.54 2.25 17.61
C ASP A 467 -8.29 3.12 17.36
N GLN A 468 -8.34 4.39 17.77
CA GLN A 468 -7.20 5.30 17.75
C GLN A 468 -6.03 4.81 18.63
N VAL A 469 -6.30 4.26 19.82
CA VAL A 469 -5.26 3.70 20.70
C VAL A 469 -4.56 2.52 20.05
N ALA A 470 -5.32 1.65 19.37
CA ALA A 470 -4.75 0.49 18.69
C ALA A 470 -3.87 0.90 17.49
N ILE A 471 -4.30 1.91 16.74
CA ILE A 471 -3.49 2.50 15.64
C ILE A 471 -2.23 3.18 16.19
N HIS A 472 -2.32 3.81 17.36
CA HIS A 472 -1.18 4.49 17.98
C HIS A 472 -0.03 3.51 18.32
N GLU A 473 -0.35 2.29 18.78
CA GLU A 473 0.62 1.20 18.96
C GLU A 473 1.22 0.77 17.61
N ALA A 474 0.36 0.50 16.64
CA ALA A 474 0.77 0.05 15.31
C ALA A 474 1.67 1.06 14.57
N MET A 475 1.38 2.37 14.65
CA MET A 475 2.17 3.42 13.98
C MET A 475 3.56 3.64 14.59
N GLU A 476 3.72 3.38 15.88
CA GLU A 476 4.98 3.57 16.61
C GLU A 476 5.86 2.33 16.53
N GLN A 477 5.30 1.17 16.87
CA GLN A 477 6.07 -0.07 17.04
C GLN A 477 6.03 -0.97 15.79
N GLN A 478 5.13 -0.69 14.84
CA GLN A 478 4.84 -1.56 13.69
C GLN A 478 4.45 -2.98 14.10
N THR A 479 3.94 -3.14 15.32
CA THR A 479 3.44 -4.38 15.90
C THR A 479 2.16 -4.09 16.68
N ILE A 480 1.33 -5.11 16.83
CA ILE A 480 0.09 -5.07 17.59
C ILE A 480 0.13 -6.26 18.55
N SER A 481 0.06 -5.99 19.85
CA SER A 481 -0.01 -7.02 20.87
C SER A 481 -1.46 -7.32 21.25
N ILE A 482 -1.82 -8.60 21.24
CA ILE A 482 -3.15 -9.07 21.67
C ILE A 482 -2.98 -10.13 22.75
N THR A 483 -3.61 -9.87 23.90
CA THR A 483 -3.70 -10.82 25.01
C THR A 483 -5.18 -11.06 25.29
N LYS A 484 -5.77 -12.09 24.66
CA LYS A 484 -7.20 -12.41 24.81
C LYS A 484 -7.45 -13.91 24.73
N ALA A 485 -8.42 -14.41 25.51
CA ALA A 485 -8.86 -15.81 25.52
C ALA A 485 -7.71 -16.83 25.68
N GLY A 486 -6.68 -16.49 26.46
CA GLY A 486 -5.51 -17.35 26.70
C GLY A 486 -4.44 -17.31 25.60
N ILE A 487 -4.65 -16.52 24.54
CA ILE A 487 -3.69 -16.32 23.46
C ILE A 487 -2.95 -15.00 23.71
N GLN A 488 -1.64 -15.09 23.90
CA GLN A 488 -0.73 -13.95 23.92
C GLN A 488 0.07 -13.98 22.62
N ALA A 489 -0.28 -13.10 21.68
CA ALA A 489 0.36 -13.02 20.38
C ALA A 489 0.74 -11.57 20.05
N THR A 490 1.93 -11.40 19.50
CA THR A 490 2.40 -10.14 18.92
C THR A 490 2.39 -10.29 17.41
N LEU A 491 1.61 -9.46 16.73
CA LEU A 491 1.38 -9.52 15.29
C LEU A 491 2.08 -8.33 14.63
N ASN A 492 2.76 -8.55 13.51
CA ASN A 492 3.45 -7.48 12.80
C ASN A 492 2.45 -6.71 11.92
N ALA A 493 2.60 -5.39 11.88
CA ALA A 493 1.77 -4.47 11.09
C ALA A 493 2.66 -3.41 10.43
N ARG A 494 3.55 -3.83 9.52
CA ARG A 494 4.48 -2.95 8.80
C ARG A 494 3.74 -2.31 7.63
N THR A 495 2.91 -1.32 7.94
CA THR A 495 2.06 -0.66 6.95
C THR A 495 2.31 0.83 6.94
N SER A 496 2.28 1.43 5.75
CA SER A 496 2.18 2.87 5.60
C SER A 496 0.72 3.30 5.71
N ILE A 497 0.43 4.34 6.48
CA ILE A 497 -0.95 4.84 6.64
C ILE A 497 -1.14 6.10 5.80
N LEU A 498 -2.15 6.05 4.92
CA LEU A 498 -2.70 7.22 4.24
C LEU A 498 -4.04 7.58 4.89
N ALA A 499 -4.08 8.68 5.62
CA ALA A 499 -5.29 9.14 6.32
C ALA A 499 -5.92 10.33 5.62
N ALA A 500 -7.25 10.34 5.50
CA ALA A 500 -8.04 11.53 5.15
C ALA A 500 -8.87 11.98 6.35
N ALA A 501 -8.83 13.27 6.66
CA ALA A 501 -9.58 13.88 7.76
C ALA A 501 -10.32 15.14 7.29
N ASN A 502 -11.44 15.41 7.97
CA ASN A 502 -12.22 16.63 7.76
C ASN A 502 -12.08 17.56 8.98
N PRO A 503 -12.14 18.90 8.79
CA PRO A 503 -12.15 19.85 9.88
C PRO A 503 -13.46 19.76 10.66
N THR A 504 -13.41 20.08 11.95
CA THR A 504 -14.56 19.94 12.88
C THR A 504 -15.76 20.79 12.49
N GLY A 505 -15.53 21.97 11.91
CA GLY A 505 -16.57 22.88 11.42
C GLY A 505 -17.01 22.65 9.97
N GLY A 506 -16.49 21.62 9.30
CA GLY A 506 -16.74 21.39 7.87
C GLY A 506 -16.03 22.37 6.92
N ARG A 507 -15.51 23.49 7.42
CA ARG A 507 -14.55 24.34 6.71
C ARG A 507 -13.31 24.60 7.56
N TYR A 508 -12.18 24.77 6.90
CA TYR A 508 -10.92 25.10 7.54
C TYR A 508 -10.86 26.58 7.95
N ASP A 509 -10.70 26.86 9.24
CA ASP A 509 -10.60 28.21 9.78
C ASP A 509 -9.13 28.63 9.92
N LYS A 510 -8.66 29.53 9.06
CA LYS A 510 -7.26 30.02 9.03
C LYS A 510 -6.88 30.76 10.33
N SER A 511 -7.85 31.24 11.11
CA SER A 511 -7.59 31.98 12.35
C SER A 511 -7.17 31.09 13.52
N LYS A 512 -7.49 29.79 13.47
CA LYS A 512 -7.19 28.82 14.51
C LYS A 512 -6.05 27.91 14.09
N PRO A 513 -5.18 27.49 15.03
CA PRO A 513 -4.14 26.54 14.69
C PRO A 513 -4.75 25.16 14.40
N LEU A 514 -4.05 24.39 13.57
CA LEU A 514 -4.46 23.07 13.08
C LEU A 514 -5.00 22.12 14.17
N LYS A 515 -4.41 22.18 15.37
CA LYS A 515 -4.81 21.36 16.54
C LYS A 515 -6.28 21.53 16.93
N TYR A 516 -6.86 22.73 16.79
CA TYR A 516 -8.27 22.97 17.10
C TYR A 516 -9.18 22.75 15.89
N ASN A 517 -8.63 22.91 14.68
CA ASN A 517 -9.38 22.66 13.44
C ASN A 517 -9.65 21.16 13.22
N VAL A 518 -8.80 20.28 13.76
CA VAL A 518 -8.90 18.84 13.59
C VAL A 518 -9.07 18.16 14.95
N ALA A 519 -10.07 17.28 15.09
CA ALA A 519 -10.36 16.54 16.33
C ALA A 519 -9.40 15.36 16.55
N LEU A 520 -8.09 15.56 16.40
CA LEU A 520 -7.08 14.50 16.56
C LEU A 520 -6.15 14.78 17.74
N PRO A 521 -5.80 13.74 18.53
CA PRO A 521 -4.78 13.86 19.57
C PRO A 521 -3.42 14.30 19.01
N PRO A 522 -2.69 15.20 19.70
CA PRO A 522 -1.37 15.66 19.24
C PRO A 522 -0.34 14.53 19.14
N ALA A 523 -0.52 13.46 19.92
CA ALA A 523 0.32 12.26 19.84
C ALA A 523 0.24 11.58 18.46
N ILE A 524 -0.94 11.55 17.82
CA ILE A 524 -1.13 10.95 16.51
C ILE A 524 -0.58 11.87 15.42
N LEU A 525 -0.89 13.17 15.49
CA LEU A 525 -0.37 14.16 14.53
C LEU A 525 1.16 14.16 14.46
N SER A 526 1.85 13.95 15.59
CA SER A 526 3.31 13.85 15.62
C SER A 526 3.92 12.63 14.93
N ARG A 527 3.11 11.60 14.61
CA ARG A 527 3.53 10.36 13.94
C ARG A 527 3.26 10.33 12.44
N PHE A 528 2.53 11.33 11.95
CA PHE A 528 2.44 11.60 10.53
C PHE A 528 3.68 12.39 10.13
N ASP A 529 4.39 11.89 9.13
CA ASP A 529 5.61 12.51 8.62
C ASP A 529 5.28 13.72 7.75
N LEU A 530 4.15 13.66 7.03
CA LEU A 530 3.63 14.75 6.21
C LEU A 530 2.14 14.96 6.49
N VAL A 531 1.76 16.22 6.71
CA VAL A 531 0.36 16.64 6.86
C VAL A 531 0.09 17.74 5.85
N TYR A 532 -0.81 17.48 4.90
CA TYR A 532 -1.22 18.48 3.92
C TYR A 532 -2.64 18.95 4.20
N VAL A 533 -2.83 20.26 4.22
CA VAL A 533 -4.16 20.89 4.30
C VAL A 533 -4.56 21.35 2.91
N MET A 534 -5.72 20.89 2.45
CA MET A 534 -6.36 21.37 1.22
C MET A 534 -7.46 22.34 1.62
N ILE A 535 -7.28 23.61 1.28
CA ILE A 535 -8.26 24.66 1.52
C ILE A 535 -9.03 24.88 0.22
N ASP A 536 -10.35 24.92 0.31
CA ASP A 536 -11.25 25.25 -0.79
C ASP A 536 -11.47 26.78 -0.81
N ASP A 537 -10.51 27.51 -1.37
CA ASP A 537 -10.65 28.95 -1.60
C ASP A 537 -11.29 29.14 -3.00
N PRO A 538 -12.46 29.81 -3.12
CA PRO A 538 -13.15 29.97 -4.38
C PRO A 538 -12.36 30.92 -5.30
N ASP A 539 -11.70 30.37 -6.31
CA ASP A 539 -10.99 31.12 -7.36
C ASP A 539 -11.48 30.72 -8.75
N ASP A 540 -11.91 31.72 -9.52
CA ASP A 540 -12.56 31.55 -10.82
C ASP A 540 -11.65 30.82 -11.83
N GLN A 541 -10.34 31.06 -11.79
CA GLN A 541 -9.40 30.43 -12.73
C GLN A 541 -9.19 28.95 -12.39
N THR A 542 -8.96 28.63 -11.12
CA THR A 542 -8.83 27.24 -10.69
C THR A 542 -10.11 26.45 -10.94
N ASP A 543 -11.28 27.04 -10.67
CA ASP A 543 -12.58 26.42 -10.90
C ASP A 543 -12.84 26.19 -12.37
N TYR A 544 -12.47 27.15 -13.24
CA TYR A 544 -12.55 26.97 -14.69
C TYR A 544 -11.70 25.79 -15.16
N HIS A 545 -10.45 25.69 -14.69
CA HIS A 545 -9.57 24.57 -15.03
C HIS A 545 -10.08 23.23 -14.51
N VAL A 546 -10.59 23.19 -13.27
CA VAL A 546 -11.18 21.99 -12.67
C VAL A 546 -12.43 21.57 -13.44
N ALA A 547 -13.34 22.50 -13.75
CA ALA A 547 -14.55 22.22 -14.51
C ALA A 547 -14.22 21.70 -15.91
N HIS A 548 -13.29 22.35 -16.62
CA HIS A 548 -12.83 21.91 -17.94
C HIS A 548 -12.21 20.51 -17.88
N HIS A 549 -11.42 20.22 -16.85
CA HIS A 549 -10.83 18.91 -16.63
C HIS A 549 -11.89 17.83 -16.38
N ILE A 550 -12.88 18.09 -15.51
CA ILE A 550 -13.98 17.16 -15.22
C ILE A 550 -14.78 16.88 -16.49
N VAL A 551 -15.14 17.92 -17.25
CA VAL A 551 -15.88 17.78 -18.51
C VAL A 551 -15.09 16.95 -19.51
N ARG A 552 -13.77 17.20 -19.64
CA ARG A 552 -12.88 16.42 -20.52
C ARG A 552 -12.86 14.93 -20.14
N VAL A 553 -12.75 14.62 -18.85
CA VAL A 553 -12.78 13.24 -18.35
C VAL A 553 -14.12 12.57 -18.67
N HIS A 554 -15.23 13.28 -18.51
CA HIS A 554 -16.55 12.74 -18.85
C HIS A 554 -16.78 12.54 -20.36
N GLN A 555 -16.26 13.43 -21.20
CA GLN A 555 -16.43 13.37 -22.66
C GLN A 555 -15.60 12.25 -23.30
N LYS A 556 -14.31 12.16 -22.96
CA LYS A 556 -13.36 11.26 -23.65
C LYS A 556 -12.96 10.03 -22.84
N ARG A 557 -13.49 9.84 -21.63
CA ARG A 557 -13.22 8.72 -20.69
C ARG A 557 -11.75 8.31 -20.62
N GLU A 558 -11.33 7.41 -21.50
CA GLU A 558 -9.97 6.86 -21.56
C GLU A 558 -9.00 7.70 -22.42
N GLU A 559 -9.44 8.29 -23.53
CA GLU A 559 -8.59 9.16 -24.38
C GLU A 559 -8.29 10.53 -23.73
N ALA A 560 -9.08 10.93 -22.73
CA ALA A 560 -8.84 12.16 -21.97
C ALA A 560 -7.53 12.10 -21.17
N LEU A 561 -7.18 10.89 -20.71
CA LEU A 561 -6.16 10.58 -19.73
C LEU A 561 -5.04 9.82 -20.43
N SER A 562 -4.22 10.51 -21.21
CA SER A 562 -2.94 9.97 -21.68
C SER A 562 -1.82 10.44 -20.75
N PRO A 563 -1.63 9.81 -19.57
CA PRO A 563 -0.47 10.11 -18.74
C PRO A 563 0.81 9.77 -19.50
N ALA A 564 1.92 10.41 -19.13
CA ALA A 564 3.22 10.15 -19.73
C ALA A 564 3.68 8.69 -19.50
N PHE A 565 3.23 8.08 -18.40
CA PHE A 565 3.52 6.70 -18.04
C PHE A 565 2.25 5.91 -17.78
N THR A 566 2.22 4.67 -18.23
CA THR A 566 1.13 3.74 -17.95
C THR A 566 1.16 3.29 -16.49
N THR A 567 0.01 2.89 -15.95
CA THR A 567 -0.06 2.38 -14.58
C THR A 567 0.75 1.09 -14.39
N ALA A 568 0.88 0.26 -15.43
CA ALA A 568 1.69 -0.96 -15.40
C ALA A 568 3.19 -0.64 -15.32
N GLU A 569 3.69 0.30 -16.12
CA GLU A 569 5.06 0.81 -16.03
C GLU A 569 5.35 1.41 -14.66
N LEU A 570 4.42 2.21 -14.13
CA LEU A 570 4.57 2.84 -12.82
C LEU A 570 4.62 1.81 -11.68
N LYS A 571 3.80 0.75 -11.74
CA LYS A 571 3.88 -0.38 -10.78
C LYS A 571 5.22 -1.11 -10.86
N ARG A 572 5.72 -1.39 -12.08
CA ARG A 572 7.04 -2.01 -12.30
C ARG A 572 8.17 -1.14 -11.75
N TYR A 573 8.10 0.17 -12.03
CA TYR A 573 9.07 1.15 -11.53
C TYR A 573 9.12 1.19 -10.00
N ILE A 574 7.97 1.29 -9.33
CA ILE A 574 7.90 1.33 -7.86
C ILE A 574 8.42 0.02 -7.26
N ALA A 575 8.06 -1.14 -7.84
CA ALA A 575 8.54 -2.43 -7.37
C ALA A 575 10.07 -2.53 -7.43
N TYR A 576 10.68 -2.08 -8.53
CA TYR A 576 12.13 -2.03 -8.68
C TYR A 576 12.77 -1.00 -7.73
N ALA A 577 12.20 0.20 -7.60
CA ALA A 577 12.75 1.24 -6.73
C ALA A 577 12.75 0.85 -5.24
N LYS A 578 11.84 -0.03 -4.80
CA LYS A 578 11.78 -0.56 -3.44
C LYS A 578 12.94 -1.48 -3.07
N THR A 579 13.52 -2.22 -4.03
CA THR A 579 14.67 -3.11 -3.78
C THR A 579 15.96 -2.34 -3.48
N LEU A 580 16.01 -1.07 -3.92
CA LEU A 580 17.17 -0.22 -3.68
C LEU A 580 17.23 0.26 -2.23
N LYS A 581 18.41 0.11 -1.60
CA LYS A 581 18.68 0.53 -0.22
C LYS A 581 19.73 1.65 -0.22
N PRO A 582 19.33 2.93 -0.43
CA PRO A 582 20.27 4.04 -0.48
C PRO A 582 20.97 4.27 0.87
N LYS A 583 22.26 4.63 0.81
CA LYS A 583 23.07 4.98 1.98
C LYS A 583 23.24 6.50 2.09
N LEU A 584 23.31 7.00 3.31
CA LEU A 584 23.46 8.43 3.57
C LEU A 584 24.90 8.89 3.29
N ASN A 585 25.09 9.92 2.47
CA ASN A 585 26.41 10.55 2.26
C ASN A 585 26.78 11.46 3.45
N SER A 586 28.07 11.64 3.72
CA SER A 586 28.59 12.49 4.82
C SER A 586 28.21 13.96 4.65
N GLU A 587 28.20 14.47 3.41
CA GLU A 587 27.76 15.85 3.11
C GLU A 587 26.26 16.04 3.34
N ALA A 588 25.45 15.06 2.91
CA ALA A 588 24.00 15.07 3.13
C ALA A 588 23.68 15.05 4.64
N ARG A 589 24.45 14.29 5.44
CA ARG A 589 24.33 14.28 6.91
C ARG A 589 24.54 15.66 7.53
N LYS A 590 25.57 16.40 7.11
CA LYS A 590 25.82 17.76 7.62
C LYS A 590 24.64 18.67 7.29
N LEU A 591 24.20 18.65 6.04
CA LEU A 591 23.06 19.46 5.58
C LEU A 591 21.76 19.11 6.32
N LEU A 592 21.51 17.83 6.62
CA LEU A 592 20.35 17.40 7.42
C LEU A 592 20.37 18.01 8.81
N VAL A 593 21.52 17.97 9.50
CA VAL A 593 21.68 18.57 10.83
C VAL A 593 21.48 20.08 10.76
N ASP A 594 22.12 20.77 9.81
CA ASP A 594 22.00 22.22 9.65
C ASP A 594 20.55 22.63 9.35
N SER A 595 19.87 21.89 8.46
CA SER A 595 18.47 22.14 8.12
C SER A 595 17.53 21.91 9.30
N TYR A 596 17.76 20.88 10.11
CA TYR A 596 16.96 20.61 11.31
C TYR A 596 17.17 21.69 12.39
N VAL A 597 18.41 22.12 12.61
CA VAL A 597 18.70 23.23 13.53
C VAL A 597 18.04 24.51 13.06
N ALA A 598 18.09 24.80 11.75
CA ALA A 598 17.42 25.97 11.18
C ALA A 598 15.90 25.93 11.36
N LEU A 599 15.26 24.78 11.10
CA LEU A 599 13.82 24.60 11.33
C LEU A 599 13.44 24.81 12.80
N ARG A 600 14.26 24.30 13.73
CA ARG A 600 14.02 24.44 15.17
C ARG A 600 14.25 25.87 15.68
N ARG A 601 15.20 26.61 15.11
CA ARG A 601 15.42 28.04 15.43
C ARG A 601 14.23 28.89 15.01
N GLY A 602 13.63 28.61 13.84
CA GLY A 602 12.40 29.26 13.39
C GLY A 602 11.24 29.09 14.37
N ASP A 603 11.09 27.91 14.95
CA ASP A 603 10.05 27.58 15.96
C ASP A 603 10.31 28.26 17.34
N THR A 604 11.55 28.64 17.64
CA THR A 604 11.89 29.26 18.94
C THR A 604 11.62 30.77 18.97
N ALA A 605 11.38 31.40 17.81
CA ALA A 605 11.15 32.83 17.72
C ALA A 605 9.80 33.23 18.36
N PRO A 606 9.78 34.10 19.40
CA PRO A 606 8.54 34.52 20.06
C PRO A 606 7.69 35.36 19.11
N GLY A 607 6.52 34.83 18.75
CA GLY A 607 5.54 35.49 17.87
C GLY A 607 5.11 34.65 16.67
N SER A 608 5.88 33.61 16.29
CA SER A 608 5.40 32.66 15.28
C SER A 608 4.39 31.71 15.95
N ARG A 609 3.14 31.78 15.50
CA ARG A 609 2.08 30.82 15.89
C ARG A 609 2.27 29.52 15.11
N VAL A 610 3.40 28.84 15.30
CA VAL A 610 3.64 27.55 14.62
C VAL A 610 2.59 26.54 15.11
N ALA A 611 1.87 25.93 14.17
CA ALA A 611 0.79 24.99 14.47
C ALA A 611 1.26 23.70 15.15
N TYR A 612 2.55 23.39 15.12
CA TYR A 612 3.14 22.18 15.67
C TYR A 612 4.58 22.40 16.18
N ARG A 613 4.91 21.80 17.33
CA ARG A 613 6.25 21.89 17.95
C ARG A 613 7.25 20.97 17.23
N MET A 614 8.39 21.49 16.79
CA MET A 614 9.43 20.70 16.13
C MET A 614 10.06 19.66 17.09
N THR A 615 9.99 18.37 16.72
CA THR A 615 10.52 17.23 17.51
C THR A 615 11.51 16.39 16.71
N VAL A 616 12.22 15.48 17.39
CA VAL A 616 13.18 14.54 16.78
C VAL A 616 12.51 13.62 15.73
N ARG A 617 11.21 13.33 15.88
CA ARG A 617 10.44 12.56 14.90
C ARG A 617 10.45 13.20 13.50
N GLN A 618 10.49 14.54 13.45
CA GLN A 618 10.58 15.27 12.18
C GLN A 618 11.96 15.12 11.52
N LEU A 619 13.02 14.94 12.31
CA LEU A 619 14.35 14.60 11.77
C LEU A 619 14.35 13.17 11.20
N GLU A 620 13.71 12.21 11.88
CA GLU A 620 13.53 10.86 11.34
C GLU A 620 12.72 10.86 10.04
N ALA A 621 11.63 11.63 10.00
CA ALA A 621 10.82 11.84 8.80
C ALA A 621 11.67 12.42 7.65
N LEU A 622 12.50 13.42 7.93
CA LEU A 622 13.39 14.04 6.94
C LEU A 622 14.40 13.03 6.34
N ILE A 623 14.92 12.12 7.17
CA ILE A 623 15.80 11.05 6.73
C ILE A 623 15.03 10.08 5.82
N ARG A 624 13.85 9.60 6.24
CA ARG A 624 13.01 8.69 5.45
C ARG A 624 12.61 9.31 4.11
N LEU A 625 12.22 10.59 4.09
CA LEU A 625 11.88 11.33 2.88
C LEU A 625 13.09 11.45 1.94
N SER A 626 14.27 11.75 2.48
CA SER A 626 15.50 11.85 1.68
C SER A 626 15.89 10.51 1.06
N GLU A 627 15.70 9.41 1.79
CA GLU A 627 15.91 8.04 1.30
C GLU A 627 14.88 7.67 0.22
N ALA A 628 13.60 7.98 0.43
CA ALA A 628 12.53 7.73 -0.55
C ALA A 628 12.75 8.52 -1.85
N ILE A 629 13.21 9.77 -1.76
CA ILE A 629 13.57 10.57 -2.94
C ILE A 629 14.77 9.95 -3.66
N ALA A 630 15.80 9.50 -2.93
CA ALA A 630 16.94 8.83 -3.54
C ALA A 630 16.54 7.53 -4.26
N ARG A 631 15.61 6.75 -3.69
CA ARG A 631 14.98 5.59 -4.36
C ARG A 631 14.26 5.99 -5.63
N CYS A 632 13.52 7.10 -5.61
CA CYS A 632 12.84 7.62 -6.79
C CYS A 632 13.80 7.87 -7.96
N TYR A 633 15.02 8.37 -7.70
CA TYR A 633 16.05 8.60 -8.72
C TYR A 633 16.92 7.38 -9.05
N MET A 634 16.65 6.22 -8.45
CA MET A 634 17.49 5.02 -8.50
C MET A 634 18.95 5.28 -8.13
N GLU A 635 19.17 6.03 -7.06
CA GLU A 635 20.51 6.28 -6.54
C GLU A 635 20.79 5.43 -5.31
N THR A 636 21.99 4.85 -5.25
CA THR A 636 22.45 4.07 -4.11
C THR A 636 22.96 4.95 -2.96
N GLN A 637 23.08 6.27 -3.17
CA GLN A 637 23.55 7.23 -2.18
C GLN A 637 22.65 8.46 -2.13
N VAL A 638 22.36 8.95 -0.92
CA VAL A 638 21.58 10.17 -0.72
C VAL A 638 22.46 11.40 -0.94
N GLN A 639 22.13 12.19 -1.95
CA GLN A 639 22.81 13.44 -2.28
C GLN A 639 22.19 14.66 -1.57
N PRO A 640 22.94 15.77 -1.40
CA PRO A 640 22.41 17.00 -0.80
C PRO A 640 21.18 17.58 -1.52
N ARG A 641 21.06 17.37 -2.84
CA ARG A 641 19.87 17.80 -3.61
C ARG A 641 18.56 17.17 -3.13
N HIS A 642 18.61 15.91 -2.71
CA HIS A 642 17.44 15.18 -2.21
C HIS A 642 17.01 15.73 -0.85
N VAL A 643 18.00 16.06 -0.01
CA VAL A 643 17.75 16.69 1.30
C VAL A 643 17.09 18.05 1.14
N ARG A 644 17.57 18.90 0.21
CA ARG A 644 16.92 20.21 -0.05
C ARG A 644 15.47 20.06 -0.49
N LEU A 645 15.19 19.08 -1.35
CA LEU A 645 13.83 18.78 -1.80
C LEU A 645 12.96 18.27 -0.64
N ALA A 646 13.48 17.36 0.19
CA ALA A 646 12.79 16.86 1.39
C ALA A 646 12.45 18.00 2.37
N VAL A 647 13.41 18.90 2.63
CA VAL A 647 13.20 20.09 3.47
C VAL A 647 12.14 21.01 2.87
N ARG A 648 12.14 21.20 1.54
CA ARG A 648 11.10 22.00 0.86
C ARG A 648 9.71 21.39 1.05
N LEU A 649 9.56 20.08 0.86
CA LEU A 649 8.29 19.38 1.05
C LEU A 649 7.81 19.47 2.51
N LEU A 650 8.72 19.28 3.47
CA LEU A 650 8.40 19.41 4.88
C LEU A 650 7.99 20.86 5.22
N LYS A 651 8.70 21.86 4.71
CA LYS A 651 8.34 23.28 4.88
C LYS A 651 6.98 23.59 4.29
N THR A 652 6.66 23.13 3.08
CA THR A 652 5.31 23.33 2.50
C THR A 652 4.21 22.71 3.34
N SER A 653 4.48 21.58 4.00
CA SER A 653 3.52 20.95 4.90
C SER A 653 3.26 21.78 6.17
N ILE A 654 4.27 22.52 6.65
CA ILE A 654 4.20 23.36 7.86
C ILE A 654 3.63 24.76 7.55
N ILE A 655 4.11 25.38 6.47
CA ILE A 655 3.85 26.79 6.09
C ILE A 655 2.45 26.98 5.49
N SER A 656 1.82 25.94 4.93
CA SER A 656 0.41 26.02 4.48
C SER A 656 -0.61 26.31 5.60
N VAL A 657 -0.13 26.46 6.85
CA VAL A 657 -0.90 26.83 8.04
C VAL A 657 -0.62 28.27 8.51
N GLU A 658 0.37 28.97 7.95
CA GLU A 658 0.65 30.37 8.30
C GLU A 658 -0.31 31.29 7.54
N SER A 659 -1.08 32.07 8.30
CA SER A 659 -1.86 33.19 7.78
C SER A 659 -0.93 34.16 7.04
N SER A 660 -1.39 34.66 5.90
CA SER A 660 -0.78 35.62 4.98
C SER A 660 -0.43 36.95 5.65
N GLU A 661 0.54 36.92 6.54
CA GLU A 661 1.16 38.07 7.20
C GLU A 661 2.64 38.07 6.80
N ILE A 662 3.01 39.00 5.91
CA ILE A 662 4.41 39.17 5.50
C ILE A 662 5.09 39.95 6.62
N ASP A 663 5.98 39.29 7.37
CA ASP A 663 6.85 39.97 8.32
C ASP A 663 7.92 40.76 7.55
N LEU A 664 7.79 42.09 7.54
CA LEU A 664 8.72 43.02 6.90
C LEU A 664 9.67 43.67 7.93
N SER A 665 9.66 43.20 9.19
CA SER A 665 10.51 43.76 10.25
C SER A 665 12.02 43.64 9.97
N GLU A 666 12.43 42.71 9.09
CA GLU A 666 13.83 42.54 8.67
C GLU A 666 14.35 43.70 7.78
N PHE A 667 13.46 44.54 7.24
CA PHE A 667 13.79 45.66 6.35
C PHE A 667 13.58 47.04 7.01
N GLN A 668 13.36 47.09 8.33
CA GLN A 668 13.24 48.36 9.06
C GLN A 668 14.62 48.90 9.43
N GLU A 669 14.95 50.12 8.99
CA GLU A 669 16.13 50.83 9.47
C GLU A 669 15.92 51.22 10.93
N VAL A 670 16.85 50.85 11.81
CA VAL A 670 16.94 51.38 13.17
C VAL A 670 17.36 52.85 13.04
N HIS A 671 16.47 53.78 13.35
CA HIS A 671 16.84 55.18 13.54
C HIS A 671 17.73 55.26 14.79
N ASP A 672 19.04 55.39 14.58
CA ASP A 672 20.00 55.79 15.60
C ASP A 672 19.88 57.31 15.77
N ASP A 673 18.99 57.74 16.66
CA ASP A 673 18.96 59.13 17.11
C ASP A 673 20.13 59.32 18.08
N GLY A 674 21.22 59.88 17.55
CA GLY A 674 22.37 60.30 18.32
C GLY A 674 21.98 61.34 19.38
N ASN A 675 22.10 60.94 20.65
CA ASN A 675 22.29 61.87 21.76
C ASN A 675 23.51 61.41 22.57
N GLY A 676 24.62 62.14 22.39
CA GLY A 676 25.87 61.90 23.11
C GLY A 676 25.75 62.20 24.60
N GLY A 677 26.36 61.32 25.40
CA GLY A 677 26.54 61.47 26.84
C GLY A 677 27.67 60.57 27.30
N ASP A 678 28.85 61.15 27.36
CA ASP A 678 30.12 60.60 27.83
C ASP A 678 30.06 60.18 29.33
N GLY A 679 30.81 59.14 29.73
CA GLY A 679 30.87 58.73 31.15
C GLY A 679 31.42 57.34 31.47
N THR A 680 32.73 57.15 31.31
CA THR A 680 33.68 56.46 32.22
C THR A 680 33.48 55.01 32.72
N ASP A 681 34.48 54.20 32.37
CA ASP A 681 35.12 53.03 33.01
C ASP A 681 34.64 52.52 34.39
N GLY A 682 34.56 51.18 34.47
CA GLY A 682 34.46 50.43 35.73
C GLY A 682 34.57 48.91 35.55
N THR A 683 35.79 48.41 35.69
CA THR A 683 36.24 47.00 35.78
C THR A 683 35.46 46.12 36.78
N GLY A 684 35.31 44.82 36.50
CA GLY A 684 34.91 43.85 37.54
C GLY A 684 34.59 42.43 37.08
N GLN A 685 35.56 41.55 37.31
CA GLN A 685 35.66 40.10 37.17
C GLN A 685 34.58 39.19 37.82
N ASP A 686 34.56 37.95 37.29
CA ASP A 686 34.37 36.63 37.94
C ASP A 686 32.97 35.97 38.05
N ASP A 687 32.84 34.91 37.23
CA ASP A 687 32.61 33.49 37.57
C ASP A 687 31.38 32.96 38.34
N ALA A 688 30.96 31.79 37.81
CA ALA A 688 30.35 30.61 38.44
C ALA A 688 28.81 30.47 38.51
N GLN A 689 28.35 29.45 37.78
CA GLN A 689 27.09 28.69 37.89
C GLN A 689 26.93 27.99 39.27
N PRO A 690 25.92 27.10 39.48
CA PRO A 690 24.47 27.26 39.42
C PRO A 690 23.80 26.72 40.73
N SER A 691 22.52 27.03 41.01
CA SER A 691 21.71 26.11 41.85
C SER A 691 20.20 26.22 41.60
N ASN A 692 19.61 25.03 41.45
CA ASN A 692 18.18 24.75 41.35
C ASN A 692 17.50 24.93 42.71
N SER A 693 16.28 25.51 42.71
CA SER A 693 15.18 24.99 43.52
C SER A 693 13.84 25.42 42.94
N ALA A 694 12.95 24.44 42.85
CA ALA A 694 11.59 24.56 42.36
C ALA A 694 10.67 25.20 43.41
N ALA A 695 9.72 26.03 42.98
CA ALA A 695 8.47 26.30 43.69
C ALA A 695 7.38 26.73 42.68
N GLU A 696 6.23 26.07 42.77
CA GLU A 696 4.97 26.36 42.07
C GLU A 696 4.35 27.72 42.50
N PRO A 697 3.40 28.29 41.72
CA PRO A 697 2.97 29.67 41.88
C PRO A 697 1.88 29.81 42.95
N ALA A 698 2.02 30.84 43.80
CA ALA A 698 0.94 31.30 44.67
C ALA A 698 0.48 32.70 44.23
N SER A 699 -0.84 32.83 44.12
CA SER A 699 -1.62 34.02 43.83
C SER A 699 -1.41 35.17 44.83
N GLY A 700 -1.37 36.40 44.33
CA GLY A 700 -1.52 37.62 45.14
C GLY A 700 -1.70 38.86 44.27
N ASN A 701 -2.88 39.49 44.36
CA ASN A 701 -3.12 40.86 43.87
C ASN A 701 -2.41 41.86 44.78
N ALA A 702 -1.72 42.86 44.22
CA ALA A 702 -1.87 44.29 44.52
C ALA A 702 -0.70 45.14 43.97
N GLU A 703 -1.09 46.29 43.43
CA GLU A 703 -0.39 47.58 43.40
C GLU A 703 0.69 47.89 42.34
N SER A 704 0.29 48.89 41.55
CA SER A 704 1.04 49.87 40.78
C SER A 704 2.44 50.21 41.31
N GLY A 705 3.45 49.93 40.48
CA GLY A 705 4.74 50.60 40.48
C GLY A 705 5.09 50.96 39.04
N GLU A 706 5.19 52.26 38.76
CA GLU A 706 5.67 52.81 37.49
C GLU A 706 7.14 52.41 37.28
N GLY A 707 7.36 51.45 36.38
CA GLY A 707 8.67 51.08 35.86
C GLY A 707 8.77 51.50 34.40
N THR A 708 9.76 52.33 34.09
CA THR A 708 10.13 52.81 32.75
C THR A 708 10.39 51.63 31.80
N GLY A 709 9.35 51.20 31.10
CA GLY A 709 9.40 50.15 30.10
C GLY A 709 10.14 50.61 28.85
N ASN A 710 11.30 50.00 28.60
CA ASN A 710 11.95 49.99 27.30
C ASN A 710 10.95 49.46 26.27
N ARG A 711 10.44 50.33 25.38
CA ARG A 711 9.44 49.96 24.37
C ARG A 711 10.07 48.94 23.40
N PRO A 712 9.54 47.72 23.24
CA PRO A 712 9.96 46.86 22.15
C PRO A 712 9.57 47.53 20.82
N GLY A 713 10.52 47.63 19.88
CA GLY A 713 10.27 48.14 18.54
C GLY A 713 9.02 47.48 17.95
N LYS A 714 8.05 48.29 17.51
CA LYS A 714 6.80 47.79 16.93
C LYS A 714 7.13 46.97 15.68
N LYS A 715 6.92 45.65 15.71
CA LYS A 715 6.97 44.79 14.51
C LYS A 715 5.96 45.30 13.49
N LEU A 716 6.43 45.60 12.29
CA LEU A 716 5.61 46.10 11.19
C LEU A 716 5.09 44.91 10.36
N VAL A 717 3.91 44.43 10.73
CA VAL A 717 3.20 43.35 10.02
C VAL A 717 2.20 43.98 9.06
N ILE A 718 2.26 43.58 7.78
CA ILE A 718 1.38 44.08 6.72
C ILE A 718 0.59 42.91 6.14
N THR A 719 -0.69 43.15 5.77
CA THR A 719 -1.54 42.15 5.10
C THR A 719 -1.14 41.99 3.63
N ASP A 720 -1.21 40.75 3.12
CA ASP A 720 -0.85 40.43 1.73
C ASP A 720 -1.70 41.21 0.69
N GLU A 721 -3.00 41.40 0.95
CA GLU A 721 -3.86 42.24 0.11
C GLU A 721 -3.38 43.70 0.03
N TYR A 722 -2.89 44.27 1.15
CA TYR A 722 -2.34 45.62 1.15
C TYR A 722 -0.99 45.65 0.39
N PHE A 723 -0.15 44.63 0.58
CA PHE A 723 1.12 44.50 -0.13
C PHE A 723 0.91 44.42 -1.65
N GLN A 724 0.04 43.53 -2.13
CA GLN A 724 -0.26 43.38 -3.56
C GLN A 724 -0.88 44.65 -4.15
N ARG A 725 -1.83 45.28 -3.44
CA ARG A 725 -2.46 46.54 -3.90
C ARG A 725 -1.44 47.67 -4.05
N VAL A 726 -0.51 47.80 -3.10
CA VAL A 726 0.56 48.81 -3.16
C VAL A 726 1.52 48.48 -4.32
N THR A 727 1.94 47.22 -4.44
CA THR A 727 2.85 46.77 -5.51
C THR A 727 2.25 47.02 -6.91
N GLN A 728 0.99 46.65 -7.13
CA GLN A 728 0.29 46.90 -8.39
C GLN A 728 0.22 48.41 -8.71
N ALA A 729 -0.10 49.26 -7.73
CA ALA A 729 -0.14 50.70 -7.93
C ALA A 729 1.23 51.30 -8.29
N LEU A 730 2.30 50.84 -7.63
CA LEU A 730 3.67 51.29 -7.89
C LEU A 730 4.17 50.84 -9.28
N VAL A 731 3.93 49.59 -9.65
CA VAL A 731 4.35 49.04 -10.95
C VAL A 731 3.56 49.69 -12.10
N MET A 732 2.25 49.87 -11.95
CA MET A 732 1.42 50.54 -12.96
C MET A 732 1.91 51.96 -13.22
N ARG A 733 2.29 52.70 -12.17
CA ARG A 733 2.83 54.05 -12.30
C ARG A 733 4.17 54.09 -13.02
N LEU A 734 5.07 53.15 -12.70
CA LEU A 734 6.38 53.06 -13.35
C LEU A 734 6.24 52.73 -14.85
N ARG A 735 5.35 51.81 -15.22
CA ARG A 735 5.06 51.51 -16.64
C ARG A 735 4.48 52.70 -17.40
N GLN A 736 3.52 53.42 -16.81
CA GLN A 736 2.98 54.65 -17.43
C GLN A 736 4.06 55.71 -17.68
N HIS A 737 5.02 55.83 -16.75
CA HIS A 737 6.13 56.75 -16.89
C HIS A 737 7.13 56.27 -17.96
N GLU A 738 7.42 54.97 -18.03
CA GLU A 738 8.22 54.38 -19.12
C GLU A 738 7.57 54.63 -20.50
N GLU A 739 6.26 54.42 -20.64
CA GLU A 739 5.52 54.68 -21.88
C GLU A 739 5.54 56.16 -22.29
N ALA A 740 5.35 57.08 -21.34
CA ALA A 740 5.42 58.53 -21.60
C ALA A 740 6.83 58.95 -22.05
N VAL A 741 7.86 58.42 -21.40
CA VAL A 741 9.27 58.69 -21.76
C VAL A 741 9.62 58.12 -23.14
N ILE A 742 9.07 56.96 -23.51
CA ILE A 742 9.23 56.37 -24.86
C ILE A 742 8.58 57.27 -25.93
N GLN A 743 7.44 57.90 -25.63
CA GLN A 743 6.76 58.81 -26.57
C GLN A 743 7.49 60.15 -26.74
N GLU A 744 8.12 60.68 -25.68
CA GLU A 744 8.82 61.97 -25.71
C GLU A 744 10.28 61.86 -26.18
N GLY A 745 10.85 60.66 -26.25
CA GLY A 745 12.10 60.36 -26.96
C GLY A 745 13.40 60.92 -26.33
N THR A 746 13.35 61.55 -25.14
CA THR A 746 14.54 62.20 -24.53
C THR A 746 14.75 61.93 -23.03
N GLY A 747 14.14 60.89 -22.43
CA GLY A 747 14.26 60.60 -20.99
C GLY A 747 14.95 59.27 -20.65
N LEU A 748 15.55 59.20 -19.45
CA LEU A 748 16.02 57.95 -18.86
C LEU A 748 14.83 57.07 -18.45
N ALA A 749 14.91 55.77 -18.72
CA ALA A 749 13.93 54.78 -18.30
C ALA A 749 14.04 54.53 -16.79
N GLY A 750 13.32 55.31 -15.99
CA GLY A 750 13.18 55.10 -14.55
C GLY A 750 12.71 56.35 -13.80
N MET A 751 12.07 56.14 -12.66
CA MET A 751 11.57 57.22 -11.79
C MET A 751 12.35 57.23 -10.47
N ARG A 752 12.57 58.40 -9.87
CA ARG A 752 13.23 58.50 -8.56
C ARG A 752 12.34 57.93 -7.46
N GLN A 753 12.94 57.18 -6.53
CA GLN A 753 12.23 56.56 -5.41
C GLN A 753 11.42 57.58 -4.58
N ARG A 754 12.01 58.76 -4.28
CA ARG A 754 11.31 59.81 -3.54
C ARG A 754 10.05 60.33 -4.24
N ASP A 755 10.10 60.47 -5.58
CA ASP A 755 9.02 61.05 -6.37
C ASP A 755 7.89 60.03 -6.51
N LEU A 756 8.24 58.73 -6.59
CA LEU A 756 7.29 57.62 -6.57
C LEU A 756 6.55 57.50 -5.23
N ILE A 757 7.27 57.62 -4.11
CA ILE A 757 6.67 57.63 -2.76
C ILE A 757 5.75 58.85 -2.59
N GLN A 758 6.23 60.04 -3.01
CA GLN A 758 5.45 61.27 -2.91
C GLN A 758 4.15 61.19 -3.73
N TRP A 759 4.22 60.64 -4.95
CA TRP A 759 3.04 60.40 -5.78
C TRP A 759 2.04 59.46 -5.10
N TYR A 760 2.51 58.32 -4.56
CA TYR A 760 1.62 57.36 -3.91
C TYR A 760 0.93 57.96 -2.69
N VAL A 761 1.66 58.70 -1.86
CA VAL A 761 1.10 59.38 -0.68
C VAL A 761 0.11 60.47 -1.10
N ALA A 762 0.42 61.26 -2.13
CA ALA A 762 -0.50 62.27 -2.66
C ALA A 762 -1.80 61.65 -3.18
N GLN A 763 -1.72 60.53 -3.91
CA GLN A 763 -2.89 59.81 -4.42
C GLN A 763 -3.77 59.25 -3.29
N GLN A 764 -3.17 58.78 -2.20
CA GLN A 764 -3.93 58.33 -1.03
C GLN A 764 -4.52 59.50 -0.24
N ASN A 765 -3.85 60.65 -0.22
CA ASN A 765 -4.35 61.87 0.41
C ASN A 765 -5.57 62.43 -0.33
N GLU A 766 -5.57 62.41 -1.68
CA GLU A 766 -6.72 62.77 -2.52
C GLU A 766 -7.94 61.87 -2.29
N LYS A 767 -7.71 60.61 -1.90
CA LYS A 767 -8.77 59.67 -1.51
C LYS A 767 -9.26 59.87 -0.06
N ASN A 768 -8.81 60.91 0.64
CA ASN A 768 -9.12 61.21 2.05
C ASN A 768 -8.80 60.07 3.02
N ASN A 769 -7.72 59.30 2.77
CA ASN A 769 -7.34 58.19 3.65
C ASN A 769 -6.54 58.60 4.89
N TYR A 770 -6.06 59.85 4.97
CA TYR A 770 -5.22 60.31 6.07
C TYR A 770 -5.84 61.48 6.81
N SER A 771 -5.99 61.33 8.12
CA SER A 771 -6.56 62.36 8.99
C SER A 771 -5.47 63.12 9.79
N SER A 772 -4.28 62.52 9.92
CA SER A 772 -3.15 63.05 10.70
C SER A 772 -1.80 62.95 9.96
N MET A 773 -0.91 63.90 10.24
CA MET A 773 0.48 63.94 9.73
C MET A 773 1.31 62.73 10.21
N GLU A 774 0.95 62.13 11.35
CA GLU A 774 1.61 60.93 11.90
C GLU A 774 1.24 59.64 11.13
N GLU A 775 0.01 59.56 10.60
CA GLU A 775 -0.43 58.43 9.77
C GLU A 775 0.28 58.42 8.41
N ALA A 776 0.42 59.60 7.81
CA ALA A 776 1.17 59.76 6.56
C ALA A 776 2.65 59.36 6.71
N ALA A 777 3.28 59.70 7.84
CA ALA A 777 4.67 59.32 8.12
C ALA A 777 4.83 57.79 8.29
N ASN A 778 3.88 57.14 8.98
CA ASN A 778 3.86 55.69 9.11
C ASN A 778 3.66 54.98 7.77
N GLU A 779 2.81 55.52 6.89
CA GLU A 779 2.58 54.97 5.55
C GLU A 779 3.80 55.14 4.64
N VAL A 780 4.51 56.27 4.72
CA VAL A 780 5.81 56.45 4.05
C VAL A 780 6.81 55.37 4.49
N SER A 781 6.85 55.05 5.79
CA SER A 781 7.72 53.99 6.32
C SER A 781 7.34 52.60 5.79
N LYS A 782 6.03 52.28 5.76
CA LYS A 782 5.52 51.03 5.17
C LYS A 782 5.88 50.89 3.69
N VAL A 783 5.64 51.94 2.90
CA VAL A 783 5.92 51.92 1.45
C VAL A 783 7.42 51.80 1.18
N LYS A 784 8.28 52.43 1.99
CA LYS A 784 9.74 52.24 1.92
C LYS A 784 10.14 50.78 2.15
N ALA A 785 9.61 50.14 3.19
CA ALA A 785 9.87 48.72 3.47
C ALA A 785 9.36 47.80 2.34
N ILE A 786 8.21 48.12 1.73
CA ILE A 786 7.66 47.41 0.58
C ILE A 786 8.59 47.54 -0.64
N ILE A 787 9.07 48.74 -0.98
CA ILE A 787 10.00 48.95 -2.09
C ILE A 787 11.30 48.17 -1.87
N GLU A 788 11.83 48.15 -0.64
CA GLU A 788 13.04 47.38 -0.34
C GLU A 788 12.81 45.86 -0.44
N SER A 789 11.64 45.37 -0.03
CA SER A 789 11.22 43.99 -0.25
C SER A 789 11.09 43.66 -1.75
N LEU A 790 10.52 44.55 -2.56
CA LEU A 790 10.38 44.37 -4.01
C LEU A 790 11.72 44.29 -4.74
N ILE A 791 12.73 45.01 -4.27
CA ILE A 791 14.10 44.97 -4.82
C ILE A 791 14.82 43.69 -4.38
N ARG A 792 14.81 43.35 -3.08
CA ARG A 792 15.65 42.29 -2.52
C ARG A 792 15.03 40.89 -2.57
N ARG A 793 13.72 40.77 -2.35
CA ARG A 793 13.02 39.48 -2.18
C ARG A 793 12.37 39.01 -3.48
N GLU A 794 11.65 39.89 -4.17
CA GLU A 794 10.85 39.52 -5.35
C GLU A 794 11.52 39.82 -6.70
N GLY A 795 12.45 40.79 -6.74
CA GLY A 795 13.18 41.16 -7.96
C GLY A 795 12.32 41.83 -9.04
N HIS A 796 11.17 42.39 -8.65
CA HIS A 796 10.23 43.06 -9.55
C HIS A 796 10.70 44.46 -9.97
N LEU A 797 11.49 45.12 -9.12
CA LEU A 797 12.09 46.42 -9.36
C LEU A 797 13.60 46.30 -9.50
N ILE A 798 14.15 46.91 -10.55
CA ILE A 798 15.60 46.99 -10.81
C ILE A 798 16.05 48.42 -10.52
N VAL A 799 17.17 48.56 -9.81
CA VAL A 799 17.84 49.85 -9.61
C VAL A 799 18.68 50.15 -10.84
N VAL A 800 18.33 51.20 -11.58
CA VAL A 800 19.00 51.60 -12.84
C VAL A 800 20.22 52.48 -12.55
N ASP A 801 20.14 53.34 -11.54
CA ASP A 801 21.26 54.16 -11.06
C ASP A 801 21.19 54.31 -9.53
N ASP A 802 22.32 54.06 -8.87
CA ASP A 802 22.53 54.22 -7.43
C ASP A 802 23.18 55.59 -7.11
N GLY A 803 23.35 56.48 -8.10
CA GLY A 803 23.92 57.82 -7.92
C GLY A 803 25.43 57.84 -7.71
N ARG A 804 26.14 56.75 -8.03
CA ARG A 804 27.58 56.57 -7.72
C ARG A 804 28.54 57.00 -8.85
N GLN A 805 28.07 57.32 -10.05
CA GLN A 805 28.97 57.49 -11.22
C GLN A 805 29.51 58.90 -11.49
N ALA A 806 29.29 59.89 -10.60
CA ALA A 806 29.80 61.26 -10.80
C ALA A 806 31.05 61.63 -9.97
N ALA A 807 31.73 60.65 -9.35
CA ALA A 807 32.94 60.92 -8.56
C ALA A 807 33.95 59.76 -8.65
N GLU A 808 34.48 59.49 -9.83
CA GLU A 808 35.71 58.70 -9.97
C GLU A 808 36.90 59.64 -10.21
N GLY A 809 37.44 60.14 -9.11
CA GLY A 809 38.64 60.96 -9.07
C GLY A 809 38.96 61.35 -7.62
N GLU A 810 39.85 60.55 -7.01
CA GLU A 810 40.54 60.75 -5.72
C GLU A 810 39.94 60.11 -4.45
N ALA A 811 40.73 59.17 -3.92
CA ALA A 811 40.95 58.76 -2.54
C ALA A 811 39.78 58.28 -1.65
N ALA A 812 40.01 57.10 -1.06
CA ALA A 812 39.14 56.41 -0.12
C ALA A 812 39.01 57.12 1.24
N GLU A 813 37.80 57.63 1.53
CA GLU A 813 37.28 57.88 2.88
C GLU A 813 35.83 57.36 2.99
N GLN A 814 35.44 57.00 4.21
CA GLN A 814 34.26 56.20 4.58
C GLN A 814 32.91 56.72 4.02
N PRO A 815 31.93 55.85 3.72
CA PRO A 815 30.66 56.28 3.16
C PRO A 815 29.77 56.89 4.25
N SER A 816 29.68 58.22 4.26
CA SER A 816 28.62 58.95 4.95
C SER A 816 27.28 58.78 4.22
N SER A 817 26.20 58.80 4.99
CA SER A 817 24.81 58.47 4.67
C SER A 817 24.11 59.42 3.67
N VAL A 818 24.63 59.52 2.44
CA VAL A 818 23.99 60.30 1.37
C VAL A 818 22.91 59.46 0.66
N SER A 819 21.65 59.76 1.00
CA SER A 819 20.35 59.48 0.38
C SER A 819 20.17 58.23 -0.50
N ARG A 820 19.76 57.12 0.12
CA ARG A 820 19.04 56.01 -0.55
C ARG A 820 17.75 56.46 -1.27
N ASN A 821 17.23 57.65 -0.93
CA ASN A 821 15.99 58.21 -1.50
C ASN A 821 16.14 58.68 -2.97
N ASP A 822 17.36 58.82 -3.50
CA ASP A 822 17.60 59.31 -4.87
C ASP A 822 17.81 58.19 -5.91
N ARG A 823 17.59 56.92 -5.55
CA ARG A 823 17.67 55.77 -6.47
C ARG A 823 16.66 55.89 -7.61
N ILE A 824 17.11 55.56 -8.82
CA ILE A 824 16.24 55.46 -10.01
C ILE A 824 15.79 54.00 -10.14
N LEU A 825 14.47 53.78 -10.10
CA LEU A 825 13.84 52.48 -10.16
C LEU A 825 13.17 52.27 -11.53
N ALA A 826 13.31 51.08 -12.09
CA ALA A 826 12.59 50.62 -13.29
C ALA A 826 11.98 49.23 -13.06
N VAL A 827 10.97 48.89 -13.85
CA VAL A 827 10.29 47.59 -13.74
C VAL A 827 11.11 46.52 -14.47
N ALA A 828 11.22 45.32 -13.88
CA ALA A 828 11.86 44.20 -14.56
C ALA A 828 11.07 43.81 -15.82
N PRO A 829 11.71 43.63 -16.99
CA PRO A 829 11.02 43.34 -18.25
C PRO A 829 10.27 41.99 -18.26
N ASN A 830 10.54 41.10 -17.31
CA ASN A 830 9.88 39.81 -17.15
C ASN A 830 8.63 39.85 -16.26
N TYR A 831 8.34 40.97 -15.61
CA TYR A 831 7.17 41.10 -14.78
C TYR A 831 5.96 41.46 -15.66
N VAL A 832 5.01 40.54 -15.82
CA VAL A 832 3.73 40.78 -16.49
C VAL A 832 2.67 41.01 -15.42
N ILE A 833 1.89 42.09 -15.58
CA ILE A 833 0.70 42.32 -14.75
C ILE A 833 -0.38 41.41 -15.34
N ASP A 834 -0.79 40.39 -14.59
CA ASP A 834 -2.00 39.61 -14.89
C ASP A 834 -3.26 40.39 -14.50
#